data_AF-A0A371PIA3-F1
#
_entry.id   AF-A0A371PIA3-F1
#
_cell.length_a   1.000
_cell.length_b   1.000
_cell.length_c   1.000
_cell.angle_alpha   90.00
_cell.angle_beta   90.00
_cell.angle_gamma   90.00
#
_symmetry.space_group_name_H-M   'P 1'
#
loop_
_entity.id
_entity.type
_entity.pdbx_description
1 polymer ?
#
loop_
_entity_poly.entity_id
_entity_poly.type
_entity_poly.pdbx_seq_one_letter_code
_entity_poly.pdbx_strand_id
1 'polypeptide(L)'
;MKILEKNLEILNSLTYDNLTKTLKKLNKRIHIKLYALVYDNNQALVERIRIKKTVSNGENILSTSQDQLQTIMNVFAELKIDTADAGDTYESIKDYVNKVWYKQQLKSELIHSEVTSASTPADSKGQTLSVKNQVNDNRLLYVNQFPFHVNQTSYSVVYILEMRNIEHETRKLFYTKPEISFLRMALDYFFRDYFATTTNGVEINKDDTITRKYNEDSIQFNRRLTRLFFGKMQTLLQNNTKFDDFGDEFDNEQRNEYYVNSLLEKLDDISCLTYENASPFGSILFINKDIIAERTLIHFTITFTEEDRIRLEDAKRIRKLLELTNVDKDLYLIADENEIYGLGEVNWNMQRDALALRFDFTGLSKYNFVLVRTEAEPLSGGKLFIQNDKKYYRSDLNFVELKLVSVNFKDPRMGEEGYSAEKFTHLLKKTFWENDADDHQVNRKIERLEKIVSKAREQKHGTMVVITEESVAKQELKLLSKQSTLIEPEVINSEYIKFLTAIDGAIYFDTDGNCRAIGVILDGIAKEDVGDASRGARYNSAHRYLHKLKDDNEEEKKCVIVIISEDGMVDLIPESEHEDMLLAIAEYIIDTINEENPDSDKLEGKENFILNSKIVDCDWLFNIAEEYVNNGNYERAIDFFEYGRIRAENSYILPRNYYMLGDCYNGIEKYEDAIKIYETALKAEGNDKVKCNYMGRIGMSYRSHALQLNEENEFRKAIEWMSQGIELAKTCSYNSKAFYNNRGLCYMELSDLKKSQNKTNLLEQAIEEFNQSISIEHNNIYYWNRHLSYNRLGRAKESIEDLIQAEFIEHTDHYIENITVFLKKQPSIITEAIEFYKRLCEQEEGPPQLAELLNKYMAKSEATKQAEAAAGEESDVDKNKK
;
A
#
# COMPACT_ATOMS: atom_id res chain seq x y z
N MET A 1 31.04 -4.40 27.95
CA MET A 1 30.16 -3.26 27.66
C MET A 1 30.82 -2.29 26.69
N LYS A 2 31.68 -1.35 27.08
CA LYS A 2 32.26 -0.34 26.15
C LYS A 2 32.86 -0.86 24.83
N ILE A 3 33.59 -1.98 24.84
CA ILE A 3 34.14 -2.57 23.60
C ILE A 3 33.04 -3.21 22.75
N LEU A 4 32.05 -3.85 23.37
CA LEU A 4 30.89 -4.42 22.70
C LEU A 4 30.06 -3.30 22.06
N GLU A 5 29.78 -2.23 22.80
CA GLU A 5 29.04 -1.05 22.31
C GLU A 5 29.72 -0.44 21.08
N LYS A 6 31.04 -0.15 21.14
CA LYS A 6 31.79 0.39 20.00
C LYS A 6 31.71 -0.54 18.78
N ASN A 7 31.93 -1.83 19.00
CA ASN A 7 31.94 -2.82 17.93
C ASN A 7 30.53 -3.00 17.32
N LEU A 8 29.47 -3.03 18.14
CA LEU A 8 28.08 -3.05 17.66
C LEU A 8 27.75 -1.80 16.86
N GLU A 9 28.21 -0.61 17.30
CA GLU A 9 27.99 0.64 16.59
C GLU A 9 28.58 0.61 15.18
N ILE A 10 29.79 0.07 15.03
CA ILE A 10 30.46 -0.13 13.73
C ILE A 10 29.69 -1.14 12.87
N LEU A 11 29.34 -2.31 13.41
CA LEU A 11 28.59 -3.35 12.69
C LEU A 11 27.26 -2.82 12.18
N ASN A 12 26.49 -2.13 13.03
CA ASN A 12 25.20 -1.55 12.70
C ASN A 12 25.33 -0.50 11.60
N SER A 13 26.30 0.41 11.71
CA SER A 13 26.54 1.46 10.71
C SER A 13 26.91 0.88 9.35
N LEU A 14 27.84 -0.08 9.33
CA LEU A 14 28.28 -0.74 8.09
C LEU A 14 27.15 -1.57 7.48
N THR A 15 26.37 -2.29 8.30
CA THR A 15 25.23 -3.08 7.84
C THR A 15 24.19 -2.17 7.18
N TYR A 16 23.78 -1.10 7.88
CA TYR A 16 22.81 -0.12 7.36
C TYR A 16 23.27 0.51 6.05
N ASP A 17 24.52 0.98 5.99
CA ASP A 17 25.03 1.67 4.80
C ASP A 17 25.19 0.73 3.60
N ASN A 18 25.73 -0.47 3.79
CA ASN A 18 25.88 -1.43 2.69
C ASN A 18 24.52 -1.95 2.23
N LEU A 19 23.58 -2.22 3.14
CA LEU A 19 22.22 -2.63 2.79
C LEU A 19 21.47 -1.54 2.03
N THR A 20 21.50 -0.30 2.53
CA THR A 20 20.91 0.87 1.85
C THR A 20 21.49 1.05 0.44
N LYS A 21 22.83 1.01 0.30
CA LYS A 21 23.49 1.15 -1.01
C LYS A 21 23.08 0.03 -1.96
N THR A 22 22.96 -1.20 -1.47
CA THR A 22 22.56 -2.37 -2.26
C THR A 22 21.14 -2.25 -2.77
N LEU A 23 20.19 -1.91 -1.88
CA LEU A 23 18.78 -1.75 -2.23
C LEU A 23 18.54 -0.53 -3.15
N LYS A 24 19.23 0.60 -2.90
CA LYS A 24 19.14 1.79 -3.78
C LYS A 24 19.70 1.58 -5.18
N LYS A 25 20.51 0.53 -5.40
CA LYS A 25 20.92 0.12 -6.75
C LYS A 25 19.86 -0.71 -7.46
N LEU A 26 18.92 -1.32 -6.74
CA LEU A 26 17.75 -1.97 -7.34
C LEU A 26 16.66 -0.95 -7.66
N ASN A 27 16.38 -0.03 -6.73
CA ASN A 27 15.45 1.08 -6.92
C ASN A 27 15.81 2.23 -5.97
N LYS A 28 16.06 3.43 -6.53
CA LYS A 28 16.52 4.59 -5.74
C LYS A 28 15.55 5.06 -4.66
N ARG A 29 14.25 4.79 -4.82
CA ARG A 29 13.15 5.23 -3.93
C ARG A 29 12.99 4.35 -2.69
N ILE A 30 13.61 3.17 -2.65
CA ILE A 30 13.53 2.30 -1.48
C ILE A 30 14.10 3.02 -0.26
N HIS A 31 13.25 3.17 0.75
CA HIS A 31 13.60 3.66 2.07
C HIS A 31 13.63 2.50 3.07
N ILE A 32 14.57 2.53 4.02
CA ILE A 32 14.69 1.46 5.02
C ILE A 32 14.76 2.01 6.44
N LYS A 33 14.17 1.29 7.39
CA LYS A 33 14.52 1.36 8.82
C LYS A 33 15.14 0.06 9.25
N LEU A 34 16.06 0.14 10.20
CA LEU A 34 16.76 -1.02 10.70
C LEU A 34 16.76 -1.01 12.22
N TYR A 35 16.37 -2.13 12.81
CA TYR A 35 16.44 -2.38 14.24
C TYR A 35 17.38 -3.54 14.49
N ALA A 36 18.20 -3.45 15.53
CA ALA A 36 19.09 -4.52 15.96
C ALA A 36 18.69 -5.00 17.36
N LEU A 37 18.44 -6.31 17.48
CA LEU A 37 18.23 -7.04 18.72
C LEU A 37 19.44 -7.92 18.96
N VAL A 38 20.16 -7.71 20.06
CA VAL A 38 21.40 -8.45 20.36
C VAL A 38 21.13 -9.48 21.43
N TYR A 39 21.33 -10.74 21.11
CA TYR A 39 21.21 -11.87 22.03
C TYR A 39 22.59 -12.40 22.42
N ASP A 40 22.76 -12.74 23.69
CA ASP A 40 23.97 -13.42 24.16
C ASP A 40 23.91 -14.94 23.91
N ASN A 41 24.95 -15.66 24.34
CA ASN A 41 25.04 -17.12 24.23
C ASN A 41 23.92 -17.89 24.96
N ASN A 42 23.25 -17.27 25.94
CA ASN A 42 22.13 -17.87 26.67
C ASN A 42 20.77 -17.49 26.03
N GLN A 43 20.78 -16.90 24.84
CA GLN A 43 19.60 -16.32 24.18
C GLN A 43 18.92 -15.21 25.00
N ALA A 44 19.65 -14.55 25.91
CA ALA A 44 19.13 -13.40 26.62
C ALA A 44 19.30 -12.14 25.76
N LEU A 45 18.22 -11.38 25.58
CA LEU A 45 18.23 -10.13 24.81
C LEU A 45 18.91 -9.01 25.62
N VAL A 46 20.14 -8.65 25.24
CA VAL A 46 21.00 -7.69 25.96
C VAL A 46 20.92 -6.26 25.44
N GLU A 47 20.70 -6.04 24.14
CA GLU A 47 20.62 -4.70 23.54
C GLU A 47 19.46 -4.62 22.54
N ARG A 48 18.84 -3.44 22.45
CA ARG A 48 17.80 -3.10 21.45
C ARG A 48 18.12 -1.73 20.87
N ILE A 49 18.41 -1.67 19.58
CA ILE A 49 18.97 -0.48 18.95
C ILE A 49 18.15 -0.14 17.72
N ARG A 50 17.70 1.10 17.61
CA ARG A 50 17.14 1.68 16.38
C ARG A 50 18.24 2.38 15.61
N ILE A 51 18.37 2.07 14.32
CA ILE A 51 19.41 2.60 13.44
C ILE A 51 18.73 3.44 12.36
N LYS A 52 19.03 4.74 12.29
CA LYS A 52 18.42 5.67 11.33
C LYS A 52 19.44 6.61 10.70
N LYS A 53 19.11 7.20 9.54
CA LYS A 53 19.89 8.30 8.96
C LYS A 53 19.37 9.64 9.49
N THR A 54 20.30 10.49 9.91
CA THR A 54 20.03 11.86 10.35
C THR A 54 20.82 12.85 9.51
N VAL A 55 20.23 14.01 9.21
CA VAL A 55 20.96 15.14 8.63
C VAL A 55 21.76 15.80 9.75
N SER A 56 23.09 15.83 9.64
CA SER A 56 23.95 16.50 10.62
C SER A 56 23.81 18.02 10.51
N ASN A 57 23.72 18.71 11.65
CA ASN A 57 23.65 20.17 11.69
C ASN A 57 24.87 20.78 10.97
N GLY A 58 24.63 21.53 9.89
CA GLY A 58 25.60 22.45 9.30
C GLY A 58 26.00 22.21 7.83
N GLU A 59 25.89 20.99 7.29
CA GLU A 59 26.50 20.68 5.97
C GLU A 59 25.67 19.80 5.01
N ASN A 60 24.40 19.49 5.30
CA ASN A 60 23.60 18.55 4.47
C ASN A 60 24.25 17.17 4.28
N ILE A 61 25.13 16.75 5.20
CA ILE A 61 25.73 15.41 5.19
C ILE A 61 24.84 14.45 5.99
N LEU A 62 24.52 13.30 5.40
CA LEU A 62 23.75 12.24 6.06
C LEU A 62 24.70 11.40 6.95
N SER A 63 24.43 11.32 8.25
CA SER A 63 25.13 10.43 9.18
C SER A 63 24.17 9.39 9.78
N THR A 64 24.68 8.22 10.15
CA THR A 64 23.90 7.17 10.82
C THR A 64 23.85 7.46 12.31
N SER A 65 22.64 7.50 12.90
CA SER A 65 22.40 7.61 14.33
C SER A 65 21.88 6.28 14.88
N GLN A 66 22.20 6.00 16.15
CA GLN A 66 21.79 4.77 16.84
C GLN A 66 21.19 5.13 18.20
N ASP A 67 19.92 4.79 18.39
CA ASP A 67 19.18 5.07 19.62
C ASP A 67 18.91 3.76 20.38
N GLN A 68 19.18 3.73 21.68
CA GLN A 68 18.80 2.59 22.51
C GLN A 68 17.32 2.62 22.87
N LEU A 69 16.67 1.45 22.77
CA LEU A 69 15.27 1.26 23.13
C LEU A 69 15.16 0.44 24.43
N GLN A 70 14.21 0.79 25.29
CA GLN A 70 14.10 0.20 26.63
C GLN A 70 13.62 -1.25 26.59
N THR A 71 12.59 -1.54 25.80
CA THR A 71 11.98 -2.87 25.73
C THR A 71 11.82 -3.34 24.29
N ILE A 72 11.71 -4.67 24.09
CA ILE A 72 11.36 -5.22 22.78
C ILE A 72 9.96 -4.77 22.32
N MET A 73 9.07 -4.46 23.27
CA MET A 73 7.74 -3.92 22.99
C MET A 73 7.83 -2.57 22.28
N ASN A 74 8.82 -1.73 22.60
CA ASN A 74 9.05 -0.47 21.89
C ASN A 74 9.39 -0.72 20.41
N VAL A 75 10.23 -1.72 20.13
CA VAL A 75 10.59 -2.12 18.75
C VAL A 75 9.35 -2.58 18.00
N PHE A 76 8.55 -3.47 18.59
CA PHE A 76 7.34 -3.98 17.95
C PHE A 76 6.26 -2.91 17.79
N ALA A 77 6.14 -1.98 18.74
CA ALA A 77 5.22 -0.85 18.64
C ALA A 77 5.58 0.06 17.44
N GLU A 78 6.85 0.42 17.28
CA GLU A 78 7.32 1.22 16.14
C GLU A 78 7.11 0.47 14.80
N LEU A 79 7.31 -0.85 14.78
CA LEU A 79 7.05 -1.69 13.61
C LEU A 79 5.56 -2.02 13.40
N LYS A 80 4.67 -1.58 14.31
CA LYS A 80 3.25 -1.93 14.35
C LYS A 80 3.00 -3.45 14.29
N ILE A 81 3.89 -4.24 14.88
CA ILE A 81 3.78 -5.69 15.05
C ILE A 81 2.98 -5.98 16.33
N ASP A 82 2.06 -6.94 16.30
CA ASP A 82 1.45 -7.45 17.52
C ASP A 82 2.45 -8.34 18.28
N THR A 83 2.71 -7.96 19.51
CA THR A 83 3.73 -8.56 20.37
C THR A 83 3.31 -9.94 20.86
N ALA A 84 2.01 -10.21 20.96
CA ALA A 84 1.51 -11.52 21.37
C ALA A 84 1.82 -12.61 20.32
N ASP A 85 1.88 -12.21 19.05
CA ASP A 85 2.05 -13.14 17.92
C ASP A 85 3.51 -13.38 17.55
N ALA A 86 4.41 -12.40 17.73
CA ALA A 86 5.80 -12.49 17.30
C ALA A 86 6.73 -13.23 18.27
N GLY A 87 6.41 -13.25 19.57
CA GLY A 87 7.32 -13.75 20.62
C GLY A 87 8.61 -12.91 20.76
N ASP A 88 9.58 -13.42 21.52
CA ASP A 88 10.81 -12.71 21.89
C ASP A 88 12.12 -13.44 21.51
N THR A 89 12.02 -14.56 20.80
CA THR A 89 13.16 -15.32 20.28
C THR A 89 13.40 -14.99 18.80
N TYR A 90 14.63 -15.16 18.31
CA TYR A 90 14.92 -14.97 16.88
C TYR A 90 13.99 -15.83 15.99
N GLU A 91 13.80 -17.09 16.33
CA GLU A 91 13.03 -18.06 15.56
C GLU A 91 11.55 -17.68 15.52
N SER A 92 10.96 -17.29 16.66
CA SER A 92 9.56 -16.83 16.70
C SER A 92 9.37 -15.54 15.91
N ILE A 93 10.27 -14.56 16.08
CA ILE A 93 10.22 -13.28 15.39
C ILE A 93 10.39 -13.49 13.88
N LYS A 94 11.33 -14.34 13.46
CA LYS A 94 11.58 -14.65 12.06
C LYS A 94 10.38 -15.35 11.43
N ASP A 95 9.82 -16.36 12.10
CA ASP A 95 8.66 -17.09 11.58
C ASP A 95 7.46 -16.16 11.41
N TYR A 96 7.19 -15.33 12.42
CA TYR A 96 6.12 -14.34 12.35
C TYR A 96 6.36 -13.31 11.24
N VAL A 97 7.47 -12.58 11.27
CA VAL A 97 7.72 -11.46 10.35
C VAL A 97 7.86 -11.93 8.91
N ASN A 98 8.62 -13.01 8.66
CA ASN A 98 8.90 -13.43 7.28
C ASN A 98 7.78 -14.27 6.65
N LYS A 99 6.81 -14.79 7.43
CA LYS A 99 5.76 -15.70 6.92
C LYS A 99 4.33 -15.32 7.29
N VAL A 100 4.08 -14.92 8.54
CA VAL A 100 2.73 -14.77 9.09
C VAL A 100 2.20 -13.35 8.95
N TRP A 101 3.04 -12.35 9.24
CA TRP A 101 2.68 -10.94 9.33
C TRP A 101 1.88 -10.47 8.11
N TYR A 102 2.43 -10.64 6.89
CA TYR A 102 1.76 -10.21 5.66
C TYR A 102 0.43 -10.96 5.40
N LYS A 103 0.36 -12.25 5.73
CA LYS A 103 -0.87 -13.05 5.57
C LYS A 103 -1.97 -12.61 6.54
N GLN A 104 -1.61 -12.17 7.74
CA GLN A 104 -2.57 -11.58 8.69
C GLN A 104 -3.08 -10.22 8.18
N GLN A 105 -2.22 -9.38 7.61
CA GLN A 105 -2.62 -8.10 7.02
C GLN A 105 -3.64 -8.28 5.88
N LEU A 106 -3.41 -9.24 4.98
CA LEU A 106 -4.37 -9.60 3.91
C LEU A 106 -5.72 -10.10 4.45
N LYS A 107 -5.70 -10.87 5.56
CA LYS A 107 -6.94 -11.34 6.20
C LYS A 107 -7.67 -10.21 6.92
N SER A 108 -6.94 -9.31 7.58
CA SER A 108 -7.53 -8.13 8.21
C SER A 108 -8.14 -7.19 7.17
N GLU A 109 -7.62 -7.11 5.94
CA GLU A 109 -8.29 -6.37 4.84
C GLU A 109 -9.67 -6.96 4.49
N LEU A 110 -9.76 -8.29 4.35
CA LEU A 110 -11.02 -8.99 4.09
C LEU A 110 -12.02 -8.82 5.25
N ILE A 111 -11.52 -8.88 6.50
CA ILE A 111 -12.33 -8.74 7.71
C ILE A 111 -12.69 -7.28 8.01
N HIS A 112 -11.82 -6.30 7.76
CA HIS A 112 -12.11 -4.87 7.94
C HIS A 112 -13.21 -4.40 7.02
N SER A 113 -13.33 -5.00 5.83
CA SER A 113 -14.51 -4.79 4.97
C SER A 113 -15.81 -5.18 5.67
N GLU A 114 -15.78 -6.12 6.62
CA GLU A 114 -16.95 -6.59 7.39
C GLU A 114 -17.09 -5.89 8.77
N VAL A 115 -15.97 -5.56 9.44
CA VAL A 115 -15.92 -5.06 10.83
C VAL A 115 -16.00 -3.54 10.94
N THR A 116 -15.65 -2.78 9.90
CA THR A 116 -15.84 -1.31 9.88
C THR A 116 -17.33 -0.91 9.97
N SER A 117 -18.26 -1.86 9.91
CA SER A 117 -19.67 -1.67 10.27
C SER A 117 -19.90 -1.37 11.77
N ALA A 118 -18.95 -1.65 12.67
CA ALA A 118 -19.24 -1.72 14.11
C ALA A 118 -18.68 -0.59 15.02
N SER A 119 -18.22 0.56 14.51
CA SER A 119 -17.68 1.63 15.38
C SER A 119 -18.64 2.82 15.60
N THR A 120 -19.09 2.96 16.84
CA THR A 120 -19.93 4.01 17.44
C THR A 120 -19.10 5.23 17.92
N PRO A 121 -19.68 6.45 17.98
CA PRO A 121 -19.15 7.55 18.79
C PRO A 121 -19.96 7.78 20.08
N ALA A 122 -19.20 7.85 21.18
CA ALA A 122 -19.40 8.59 22.44
C ALA A 122 -20.61 8.29 23.36
N ASP A 123 -20.33 7.62 24.49
CA ASP A 123 -20.44 8.23 25.82
C ASP A 123 -19.66 7.39 26.87
N SER A 124 -18.34 7.56 26.90
CA SER A 124 -17.51 7.21 28.07
C SER A 124 -16.23 8.02 28.02
N LYS A 125 -16.02 8.89 29.01
CA LYS A 125 -14.73 9.56 29.20
C LYS A 125 -13.65 8.50 29.38
N GLY A 126 -12.69 8.49 28.47
CA GLY A 126 -11.40 7.82 28.65
C GLY A 126 -11.44 6.30 28.50
N GLN A 127 -11.73 5.80 27.31
CA GLN A 127 -11.14 4.56 26.81
C GLN A 127 -11.10 4.60 25.29
N THR A 128 -9.95 5.02 24.77
CA THR A 128 -9.58 4.98 23.35
C THR A 128 -9.51 3.51 22.94
N LEU A 129 -10.59 2.96 22.40
CA LEU A 129 -10.56 1.62 21.78
C LEU A 129 -9.81 1.74 20.45
N SER A 130 -8.52 1.41 20.52
CA SER A 130 -7.61 1.32 19.39
C SER A 130 -8.01 0.18 18.46
N VAL A 131 -8.91 0.42 17.52
CA VAL A 131 -9.04 -0.45 16.36
C VAL A 131 -8.00 0.04 15.35
N LYS A 132 -6.80 -0.53 15.42
CA LYS A 132 -5.70 -0.27 14.46
C LYS A 132 -6.25 -0.44 13.04
N ASN A 133 -6.28 0.65 12.28
CA ASN A 133 -6.47 0.66 10.82
C ASN A 133 -5.22 0.05 10.14
N GLN A 134 -5.00 -1.25 10.32
CA GLN A 134 -3.95 -2.05 9.66
C GLN A 134 -4.43 -2.52 8.28
N VAL A 135 -4.70 -1.58 7.36
CA VAL A 135 -5.41 -1.89 6.09
C VAL A 135 -4.62 -1.54 4.84
N ASN A 136 -3.47 -0.89 4.93
CA ASN A 136 -2.62 -0.75 3.74
C ASN A 136 -1.18 -0.49 4.13
N ASP A 137 -0.61 -1.46 4.82
CA ASP A 137 0.78 -1.37 5.20
C ASP A 137 1.66 -1.46 3.94
N ASN A 138 2.10 -0.29 3.44
CA ASN A 138 3.02 -0.19 2.31
C ASN A 138 4.44 -0.64 2.66
N ARG A 139 4.65 -1.09 3.90
CA ARG A 139 5.92 -1.59 4.40
C ARG A 139 6.08 -3.06 4.05
N LEU A 140 7.34 -3.45 3.90
CA LEU A 140 7.78 -4.82 3.84
C LEU A 140 8.70 -5.04 5.03
N LEU A 141 8.36 -5.99 5.88
CA LEU A 141 9.14 -6.40 7.03
C LEU A 141 9.96 -7.67 6.73
N TYR A 142 11.22 -7.65 7.14
CA TYR A 142 12.12 -8.79 6.96
C TYR A 142 13.07 -8.94 8.15
N VAL A 143 13.35 -10.18 8.53
CA VAL A 143 14.23 -10.50 9.66
C VAL A 143 15.30 -11.49 9.26
N ASN A 144 16.54 -11.20 9.67
CA ASN A 144 17.66 -12.14 9.62
C ASN A 144 18.73 -11.76 10.66
N GLN A 145 19.81 -12.52 10.80
CA GLN A 145 20.81 -12.30 11.84
C GLN A 145 22.25 -12.45 11.34
N PHE A 146 23.18 -11.74 11.98
CA PHE A 146 24.61 -12.02 11.89
C PHE A 146 25.11 -12.68 13.19
N PRO A 147 25.84 -13.81 13.11
CA PRO A 147 26.66 -14.23 14.24
C PRO A 147 27.78 -13.21 14.45
N PHE A 148 28.01 -12.79 15.69
CA PHE A 148 28.95 -11.73 16.02
C PHE A 148 29.83 -12.10 17.21
N HIS A 149 31.12 -11.80 17.14
CA HIS A 149 32.08 -12.22 18.17
C HIS A 149 32.87 -11.04 18.73
N VAL A 150 32.87 -10.90 20.06
CA VAL A 150 33.64 -9.88 20.77
C VAL A 150 34.28 -10.49 22.01
N ASN A 151 35.61 -10.40 22.11
CA ASN A 151 36.39 -10.81 23.30
C ASN A 151 36.01 -12.21 23.85
N GLN A 152 35.99 -13.25 23.02
CA GLN A 152 35.66 -14.64 23.39
C GLN A 152 34.17 -14.90 23.71
N THR A 153 33.30 -13.90 23.60
CA THR A 153 31.85 -14.06 23.76
C THR A 153 31.19 -13.96 22.38
N SER A 154 30.29 -14.89 22.09
CA SER A 154 29.49 -14.87 20.87
C SER A 154 28.12 -14.25 21.17
N TYR A 155 27.62 -13.52 20.19
CA TYR A 155 26.35 -12.84 20.19
C TYR A 155 25.63 -13.17 18.89
N SER A 156 24.30 -13.15 18.91
CA SER A 156 23.49 -13.08 17.70
C SER A 156 22.93 -11.67 17.56
N VAL A 157 23.25 -11.00 16.46
CA VAL A 157 22.69 -9.68 16.14
C VAL A 157 21.58 -9.87 15.12
N VAL A 158 20.35 -9.87 15.60
CA VAL A 158 19.14 -10.01 14.79
C VAL A 158 18.73 -8.65 14.28
N TYR A 159 18.66 -8.52 12.96
CA TYR A 159 18.21 -7.32 12.28
C TYR A 159 16.76 -7.46 11.84
N ILE A 160 15.92 -6.51 12.25
CA ILE A 160 14.57 -6.34 11.72
C ILE A 160 14.58 -5.14 10.78
N LEU A 161 14.31 -5.41 9.51
CA LEU A 161 14.29 -4.46 8.42
C LEU A 161 12.85 -4.11 8.07
N GLU A 162 12.54 -2.82 8.07
CA GLU A 162 11.34 -2.27 7.46
C GLU A 162 11.75 -1.60 6.15
N MET A 163 11.11 -1.93 5.03
CA MET A 163 11.33 -1.27 3.74
C MET A 163 10.03 -0.62 3.25
N ARG A 164 10.14 0.57 2.66
CA ARG A 164 9.03 1.32 2.05
C ARG A 164 9.31 1.61 0.58
N ASN A 165 8.28 2.06 -0.15
CA ASN A 165 8.33 2.38 -1.58
C ASN A 165 8.68 1.16 -2.45
N ILE A 166 8.08 0.02 -2.12
CA ILE A 166 8.14 -1.22 -2.91
C ILE A 166 6.77 -1.46 -3.52
N GLU A 167 6.75 -1.74 -4.83
CA GLU A 167 5.53 -2.03 -5.59
C GLU A 167 4.74 -3.18 -4.98
N HIS A 168 3.41 -3.06 -5.00
CA HIS A 168 2.48 -4.03 -4.41
C HIS A 168 2.77 -5.47 -4.87
N GLU A 169 2.93 -5.69 -6.18
CA GLU A 169 3.20 -7.02 -6.73
C GLU A 169 4.55 -7.59 -6.26
N THR A 170 5.58 -6.74 -6.12
CA THR A 170 6.87 -7.15 -5.58
C THR A 170 6.75 -7.56 -4.11
N ARG A 171 5.98 -6.81 -3.29
CA ARG A 171 5.71 -7.16 -1.89
C ARG A 171 4.91 -8.47 -1.78
N LYS A 172 3.85 -8.61 -2.58
CA LYS A 172 3.03 -9.81 -2.62
C LYS A 172 3.86 -11.04 -2.97
N LEU A 173 4.70 -10.95 -4.01
CA LEU A 173 5.61 -12.02 -4.42
C LEU A 173 6.59 -12.38 -3.29
N PHE A 174 7.16 -11.38 -2.62
CA PHE A 174 8.12 -11.57 -1.52
C PHE A 174 7.60 -12.48 -0.39
N TYR A 175 6.32 -12.38 -0.04
CA TYR A 175 5.72 -13.17 1.04
C TYR A 175 5.00 -14.42 0.58
N THR A 176 4.34 -14.37 -0.58
CA THR A 176 3.48 -15.48 -1.03
C THR A 176 4.25 -16.53 -1.83
N LYS A 177 5.34 -16.12 -2.50
CA LYS A 177 6.16 -16.96 -3.38
C LYS A 177 7.65 -16.58 -3.23
N PRO A 178 8.21 -16.62 -2.01
CA PRO A 178 9.58 -16.19 -1.70
C PRO A 178 10.66 -16.89 -2.55
N GLU A 179 10.38 -18.09 -3.04
CA GLU A 179 11.30 -18.90 -3.85
C GLU A 179 11.61 -18.26 -5.21
N ILE A 180 10.71 -17.46 -5.76
CA ILE A 180 10.87 -16.77 -7.04
C ILE A 180 11.00 -15.26 -6.88
N SER A 181 11.11 -14.76 -5.64
CA SER A 181 11.33 -13.33 -5.36
C SER A 181 12.83 -13.00 -5.38
N PHE A 182 13.25 -12.20 -6.36
CA PHE A 182 14.64 -11.70 -6.42
C PHE A 182 15.01 -10.88 -5.18
N LEU A 183 14.08 -10.04 -4.69
CA LEU A 183 14.30 -9.21 -3.50
C LEU A 183 14.51 -10.08 -2.25
N ARG A 184 13.72 -11.15 -2.09
CA ARG A 184 13.89 -12.09 -0.98
C ARG A 184 15.25 -12.78 -1.03
N MET A 185 15.62 -13.29 -2.20
CA MET A 185 16.93 -13.92 -2.38
C MET A 185 18.07 -12.93 -2.09
N ALA A 186 17.94 -11.67 -2.51
CA ALA A 186 18.97 -10.66 -2.26
C ALA A 186 19.17 -10.36 -0.78
N LEU A 187 18.09 -10.26 0.00
CA LEU A 187 18.17 -10.07 1.45
C LEU A 187 18.71 -11.31 2.17
N ASP A 188 18.26 -12.51 1.79
CA ASP A 188 18.73 -13.77 2.39
C ASP A 188 20.25 -13.94 2.18
N TYR A 189 20.75 -13.60 0.99
CA TYR A 189 22.18 -13.66 0.69
C TYR A 189 22.97 -12.52 1.36
N PHE A 190 22.39 -11.32 1.48
CA PHE A 190 23.07 -10.20 2.16
C PHE A 190 23.46 -10.58 3.59
N PHE A 191 22.52 -11.12 4.36
CA PHE A 191 22.78 -11.54 5.74
C PHE A 191 23.56 -12.86 5.87
N ARG A 192 23.60 -13.67 4.81
CA ARG A 192 24.31 -14.95 4.82
C ARG A 192 25.75 -14.86 4.36
N ASP A 193 26.05 -14.06 3.34
CA ASP A 193 27.33 -14.14 2.62
C ASP A 193 27.95 -12.82 2.14
N TYR A 194 27.36 -11.66 2.45
CA TYR A 194 27.97 -10.37 2.10
C TYR A 194 29.27 -10.13 2.88
N PHE A 195 29.21 -10.27 4.21
CA PHE A 195 30.38 -10.19 5.08
C PHE A 195 31.08 -11.55 5.20
N ALA A 196 32.41 -11.52 5.30
CA ALA A 196 33.18 -12.70 5.62
C ALA A 196 32.94 -13.09 7.08
N THR A 197 32.54 -14.34 7.31
CA THR A 197 32.33 -14.91 8.64
C THR A 197 33.43 -15.91 8.96
N THR A 198 34.02 -15.82 10.15
CA THR A 198 34.90 -16.87 10.71
C THR A 198 34.05 -17.98 11.33
N THR A 199 34.66 -18.99 11.94
CA THR A 199 33.91 -20.00 12.74
C THR A 199 33.10 -19.38 13.87
N ASN A 200 33.43 -18.16 14.28
CA ASN A 200 32.85 -17.49 15.43
C ASN A 200 31.90 -16.34 15.05
N GLY A 201 31.82 -15.96 13.77
CA GLY A 201 30.92 -14.92 13.26
C GLY A 201 31.64 -13.82 12.47
N VAL A 202 30.97 -12.67 12.34
CA VAL A 202 31.53 -11.45 11.74
C VAL A 202 32.53 -10.81 12.71
N GLU A 203 33.71 -10.46 12.22
CA GLU A 203 34.77 -9.78 12.98
C GLU A 203 35.02 -8.37 12.45
N ILE A 204 35.28 -7.43 13.37
CA ILE A 204 35.64 -6.05 13.05
C ILE A 204 37.15 -5.93 13.03
N ASN A 205 37.65 -5.42 11.91
CA ASN A 205 39.07 -5.18 11.68
C ASN A 205 39.59 -4.03 12.55
N LYS A 206 40.93 -3.93 12.69
CA LYS A 206 41.57 -2.88 13.51
C LYS A 206 41.34 -1.45 12.99
N ASP A 207 40.98 -1.32 11.73
CA ASP A 207 40.66 -0.06 11.04
C ASP A 207 39.15 0.25 11.06
N ASP A 208 38.38 -0.40 11.94
CA ASP A 208 36.93 -0.25 12.09
C ASP A 208 36.15 -0.61 10.80
N THR A 209 36.69 -1.54 9.99
CA THR A 209 36.02 -2.11 8.80
C THR A 209 35.58 -3.56 8.99
N ILE A 210 34.73 -4.08 8.10
CA ILE A 210 34.38 -5.51 8.03
C ILE A 210 34.75 -6.04 6.64
N THR A 211 35.47 -7.16 6.62
CA THR A 211 35.89 -7.83 5.39
C THR A 211 34.67 -8.39 4.65
N ARG A 212 34.53 -8.09 3.36
CA ARG A 212 33.48 -8.65 2.50
C ARG A 212 33.93 -10.00 1.93
N LYS A 213 33.05 -11.01 1.92
CA LYS A 213 33.41 -12.40 1.59
C LYS A 213 34.04 -12.56 0.22
N TYR A 214 33.47 -11.89 -0.79
CA TYR A 214 33.94 -11.92 -2.18
C TYR A 214 34.65 -10.64 -2.59
N ASN A 215 34.98 -9.76 -1.63
CA ASN A 215 35.56 -8.44 -1.88
C ASN A 215 34.77 -7.61 -2.91
N GLU A 216 33.44 -7.74 -2.89
CA GLU A 216 32.55 -7.10 -3.86
C GLU A 216 31.98 -5.78 -3.31
N ASP A 217 31.65 -4.83 -4.18
CA ASP A 217 30.80 -3.69 -3.82
C ASP A 217 29.30 -4.00 -4.00
N SER A 218 28.43 -3.05 -3.64
CA SER A 218 26.97 -3.22 -3.75
C SER A 218 26.49 -3.50 -5.19
N ILE A 219 27.18 -3.00 -6.21
CA ILE A 219 26.83 -3.25 -7.62
C ILE A 219 27.24 -4.67 -8.00
N GLN A 220 28.47 -5.05 -7.67
CA GLN A 220 29.01 -6.38 -7.93
C GLN A 220 28.22 -7.47 -7.20
N PHE A 221 27.80 -7.22 -5.95
CA PHE A 221 26.90 -8.09 -5.19
C PHE A 221 25.58 -8.31 -5.93
N ASN A 222 24.91 -7.23 -6.34
CA ASN A 222 23.66 -7.32 -7.09
C ASN A 222 23.82 -8.09 -8.41
N ARG A 223 24.91 -7.86 -9.16
CA ARG A 223 25.22 -8.60 -10.39
C ARG A 223 25.41 -10.10 -10.13
N ARG A 224 26.14 -10.46 -9.06
CA ARG A 224 26.32 -11.85 -8.65
C ARG A 224 24.98 -12.50 -8.31
N LEU A 225 24.10 -11.79 -7.59
CA LEU A 225 22.77 -12.30 -7.26
C LEU A 225 21.89 -12.48 -8.49
N THR A 226 21.92 -11.56 -9.46
CA THR A 226 21.22 -11.73 -10.74
C THR A 226 21.63 -13.04 -11.41
N ARG A 227 22.94 -13.31 -11.49
CA ARG A 227 23.46 -14.57 -12.04
C ARG A 227 22.89 -15.79 -11.32
N LEU A 228 22.94 -15.79 -9.99
CA LEU A 228 22.43 -16.92 -9.19
C LEU A 228 20.92 -17.07 -9.29
N PHE A 229 20.18 -15.98 -9.38
CA PHE A 229 18.73 -16.00 -9.53
C PHE A 229 18.32 -16.62 -10.87
N PHE A 230 18.99 -16.24 -11.97
CA PHE A 230 18.79 -16.88 -13.28
C PHE A 230 19.17 -18.36 -13.26
N GLY A 231 20.27 -18.71 -12.59
CA GLY A 231 20.65 -20.10 -12.38
C GLY A 231 19.59 -20.90 -11.61
N LYS A 232 18.98 -20.29 -10.57
CA LYS A 232 17.88 -20.87 -9.82
C LYS A 232 16.64 -21.07 -10.70
N MET A 233 16.22 -20.06 -11.47
CA MET A 233 15.07 -20.17 -12.36
C MET A 233 15.28 -21.24 -13.44
N GLN A 234 16.51 -21.39 -13.95
CA GLN A 234 16.87 -22.45 -14.87
C GLN A 234 16.68 -23.84 -14.24
N THR A 235 17.10 -24.04 -12.98
CA THR A 235 16.87 -25.29 -12.24
C THR A 235 15.38 -25.58 -12.04
N LEU A 236 14.56 -24.58 -11.73
CA LEU A 236 13.11 -24.75 -11.54
C LEU A 236 12.41 -25.21 -12.84
N LEU A 237 12.79 -24.61 -13.99
CA LEU A 237 12.31 -25.03 -15.31
C LEU A 237 12.71 -26.48 -15.61
N GLN A 238 13.99 -26.83 -15.38
CA GLN A 238 14.52 -28.17 -15.62
C GLN A 238 13.79 -29.24 -14.78
N ASN A 239 13.48 -28.92 -13.53
CA ASN A 239 12.81 -29.82 -12.59
C ASN A 239 11.29 -29.91 -12.79
N ASN A 240 10.73 -29.17 -13.77
CA ASN A 240 9.29 -29.08 -14.00
C ASN A 240 8.51 -28.65 -12.75
N THR A 241 9.08 -27.73 -11.96
CA THR A 241 8.42 -27.21 -10.76
C THR A 241 7.14 -26.47 -11.14
N LYS A 242 6.03 -26.76 -10.44
CA LYS A 242 4.75 -26.10 -10.69
C LYS A 242 4.67 -24.81 -9.89
N PHE A 243 3.93 -23.84 -10.40
CA PHE A 243 3.76 -22.55 -9.73
C PHE A 243 3.10 -22.68 -8.35
N ASP A 244 2.20 -23.66 -8.20
CA ASP A 244 1.49 -23.91 -6.96
C ASP A 244 2.37 -24.57 -5.88
N ASP A 245 3.53 -25.11 -6.25
CA ASP A 245 4.49 -25.72 -5.31
C ASP A 245 5.27 -24.68 -4.49
N PHE A 246 5.24 -23.40 -4.91
CA PHE A 246 5.90 -22.30 -4.20
C PHE A 246 5.04 -21.78 -3.03
N GLY A 247 5.70 -21.21 -2.02
CA GLY A 247 5.07 -20.56 -0.86
C GLY A 247 5.35 -21.24 0.47
N ASP A 248 6.08 -22.36 0.45
CA ASP A 248 6.42 -23.16 1.63
C ASP A 248 7.88 -22.97 2.08
N GLU A 249 8.80 -22.66 1.15
CA GLU A 249 10.23 -22.47 1.44
C GLU A 249 10.60 -20.98 1.51
N PHE A 250 10.89 -20.50 2.73
CA PHE A 250 11.16 -19.09 2.96
C PHE A 250 12.65 -18.74 3.01
N ASP A 251 13.52 -19.69 3.30
CA ASP A 251 14.96 -19.44 3.43
C ASP A 251 15.69 -19.89 2.16
N ASN A 252 16.18 -18.93 1.37
CA ASN A 252 16.93 -19.26 0.16
C ASN A 252 18.26 -19.94 0.50
N GLU A 253 18.45 -21.15 0.00
CA GLU A 253 19.70 -21.90 0.17
C GLU A 253 20.68 -21.68 -0.99
N GLN A 254 21.97 -21.72 -0.67
CA GLN A 254 23.02 -21.75 -1.69
C GLN A 254 23.12 -23.15 -2.28
N ARG A 255 22.89 -23.27 -3.58
CA ARG A 255 23.14 -24.51 -4.33
C ARG A 255 24.23 -24.26 -5.35
N ASN A 256 25.20 -25.18 -5.41
CA ASN A 256 26.30 -25.11 -6.38
C ASN A 256 25.77 -25.10 -7.82
N GLU A 257 24.64 -25.75 -8.07
CA GLU A 257 23.93 -25.77 -9.35
C GLU A 257 23.65 -24.36 -9.89
N TYR A 258 23.29 -23.40 -9.02
CA TYR A 258 23.01 -22.02 -9.44
C TYR A 258 24.23 -21.30 -10.02
N TYR A 259 25.45 -21.73 -9.67
CA TYR A 259 26.70 -21.18 -10.19
C TYR A 259 27.13 -21.83 -11.51
N VAL A 260 26.71 -23.07 -11.73
CA VAL A 260 27.01 -23.87 -12.94
C VAL A 260 26.07 -23.50 -14.07
N ASN A 261 24.80 -23.23 -13.74
CA ASN A 261 23.80 -22.77 -14.67
C ASN A 261 24.18 -21.42 -15.30
N SER A 262 24.06 -21.35 -16.63
CA SER A 262 24.58 -20.24 -17.45
C SER A 262 23.50 -19.51 -18.24
N LEU A 263 22.22 -19.62 -17.83
CA LEU A 263 21.10 -18.98 -18.52
C LEU A 263 21.30 -17.47 -18.69
N LEU A 264 21.81 -16.78 -17.66
CA LEU A 264 22.07 -15.34 -17.73
C LEU A 264 23.08 -15.02 -18.84
N GLU A 265 24.21 -15.74 -18.88
CA GLU A 265 25.28 -15.51 -19.86
C GLU A 265 24.78 -15.75 -21.30
N LYS A 266 23.99 -16.80 -21.53
CA LYS A 266 23.41 -17.08 -22.85
C LYS A 266 22.45 -15.97 -23.30
N LEU A 267 21.64 -15.45 -22.38
CA LEU A 267 20.69 -14.37 -22.66
C LEU A 267 21.41 -13.02 -22.82
N ASP A 268 22.45 -12.76 -22.04
CA ASP A 268 23.35 -11.60 -22.19
C ASP A 268 23.97 -11.60 -23.60
N ASP A 269 24.49 -12.73 -24.05
CA ASP A 269 25.10 -12.88 -25.38
C ASP A 269 24.10 -12.54 -26.50
N ILE A 270 22.83 -12.94 -26.37
CA ILE A 270 21.75 -12.57 -27.32
C ILE A 270 21.46 -11.06 -27.24
N SER A 271 21.34 -10.52 -26.03
CA SER A 271 20.98 -9.12 -25.79
C SER A 271 22.04 -8.12 -26.28
N CYS A 272 23.29 -8.55 -26.44
CA CYS A 272 24.39 -7.71 -26.93
C CYS A 272 24.47 -7.65 -28.47
N LEU A 273 23.66 -8.44 -29.19
CA LEU A 273 23.74 -8.54 -30.65
C LEU A 273 22.72 -7.61 -31.32
N THR A 274 23.19 -6.86 -32.32
CA THR A 274 22.31 -6.15 -33.27
C THR A 274 22.01 -7.05 -34.47
N TYR A 275 20.85 -6.84 -35.10
CA TYR A 275 20.50 -7.46 -36.37
C TYR A 275 19.96 -6.37 -37.31
N GLU A 276 20.52 -6.27 -38.52
CA GLU A 276 20.21 -5.18 -39.46
C GLU A 276 20.32 -3.77 -38.83
N ASN A 277 21.29 -3.61 -37.90
CA ASN A 277 21.53 -2.42 -37.07
C ASN A 277 20.42 -2.08 -36.05
N ALA A 278 19.39 -2.93 -35.90
CA ALA A 278 18.37 -2.79 -34.87
C ALA A 278 18.81 -3.44 -33.54
N SER A 279 18.51 -2.77 -32.44
CA SER A 279 18.63 -3.33 -31.08
C SER A 279 17.75 -4.59 -30.93
N PRO A 280 18.12 -5.55 -30.08
CA PRO A 280 17.30 -6.74 -29.84
C PRO A 280 15.98 -6.36 -29.17
N PHE A 281 14.89 -6.63 -29.89
CA PHE A 281 13.53 -6.62 -29.37
C PHE A 281 12.87 -7.97 -29.64
N GLY A 282 11.96 -8.36 -28.77
CA GLY A 282 11.23 -9.62 -28.89
C GLY A 282 11.35 -10.46 -27.62
N SER A 283 10.74 -11.65 -27.64
CA SER A 283 10.62 -12.43 -26.41
C SER A 283 10.82 -13.94 -26.62
N ILE A 284 11.46 -14.56 -25.64
CA ILE A 284 11.56 -16.01 -25.52
C ILE A 284 10.67 -16.44 -24.36
N LEU A 285 9.84 -17.46 -24.59
CA LEU A 285 9.04 -18.07 -23.54
C LEU A 285 9.65 -19.42 -23.15
N PHE A 286 10.09 -19.50 -21.90
CA PHE A 286 10.66 -20.69 -21.29
C PHE A 286 9.60 -21.50 -20.56
N ILE A 287 9.44 -22.76 -20.97
CA ILE A 287 8.54 -23.75 -20.38
C ILE A 287 9.26 -25.10 -20.36
N ASN A 288 8.94 -25.96 -19.40
CA ASN A 288 9.51 -27.30 -19.33
C ASN A 288 9.26 -28.12 -20.63
N LYS A 289 10.26 -28.89 -21.06
CA LYS A 289 10.22 -29.72 -22.28
C LYS A 289 9.04 -30.68 -22.36
N ASP A 290 8.60 -31.24 -21.22
CA ASP A 290 7.52 -32.22 -21.19
C ASP A 290 6.18 -31.53 -21.52
N ILE A 291 5.99 -30.31 -21.02
CA ILE A 291 4.82 -29.47 -21.31
C ILE A 291 4.83 -29.01 -22.78
N ILE A 292 6.00 -28.67 -23.33
CA ILE A 292 6.15 -28.35 -24.76
C ILE A 292 5.72 -29.55 -25.61
N ALA A 293 6.12 -30.77 -25.22
CA ALA A 293 5.81 -32.00 -25.94
C ALA A 293 4.30 -32.32 -25.96
N GLU A 294 3.54 -31.92 -24.92
CA GLU A 294 2.09 -32.12 -24.86
C GLU A 294 1.30 -31.31 -25.92
N ARG A 295 1.87 -30.21 -26.44
CA ARG A 295 1.25 -29.32 -27.46
C ARG A 295 -0.16 -28.79 -27.13
N THR A 296 -0.55 -28.81 -25.86
CA THR A 296 -1.84 -28.29 -25.38
C THR A 296 -1.78 -26.78 -25.14
N LEU A 297 -0.68 -26.31 -24.55
CA LEU A 297 -0.42 -24.91 -24.24
C LEU A 297 0.09 -24.12 -25.45
N ILE A 298 0.86 -24.76 -26.34
CA ILE A 298 1.55 -24.08 -27.44
C ILE A 298 0.97 -24.50 -28.79
N HIS A 299 0.43 -23.54 -29.54
CA HIS A 299 0.15 -23.68 -30.96
C HIS A 299 1.37 -23.24 -31.77
N PHE A 300 2.18 -24.19 -32.23
CA PHE A 300 3.35 -23.87 -33.05
C PHE A 300 2.95 -23.37 -34.44
N THR A 301 3.22 -22.10 -34.71
CA THR A 301 3.18 -21.50 -36.05
C THR A 301 4.31 -22.04 -36.91
N ILE A 302 5.49 -22.22 -36.30
CA ILE A 302 6.67 -22.83 -36.94
C ILE A 302 7.32 -23.78 -35.92
N THR A 303 7.45 -25.06 -36.24
CA THR A 303 8.21 -26.03 -35.43
C THR A 303 9.54 -26.33 -36.10
N PHE A 304 10.64 -26.31 -35.35
CA PHE A 304 11.95 -26.75 -35.84
C PHE A 304 12.07 -28.28 -35.74
N THR A 305 12.80 -28.88 -36.67
CA THR A 305 13.13 -30.30 -36.61
C THR A 305 14.01 -30.58 -35.39
N GLU A 306 14.03 -31.80 -34.88
CA GLU A 306 14.90 -32.15 -33.74
C GLU A 306 16.38 -31.88 -34.02
N GLU A 307 16.82 -32.07 -35.26
CA GLU A 307 18.20 -31.81 -35.70
C GLU A 307 18.52 -30.31 -35.83
N ASP A 308 17.52 -29.45 -36.06
CA ASP A 308 17.68 -28.00 -36.23
C ASP A 308 17.18 -27.17 -35.04
N ARG A 309 16.85 -27.81 -33.90
CA ARG A 309 16.60 -27.07 -32.65
C ARG A 309 17.81 -26.20 -32.32
N ILE A 310 17.53 -24.97 -31.89
CA ILE A 310 18.57 -23.96 -31.73
C ILE A 310 18.95 -23.91 -30.27
N ARG A 311 20.17 -24.35 -29.95
CA ARG A 311 20.69 -24.24 -28.58
C ARG A 311 20.84 -22.78 -28.18
N LEU A 312 20.62 -22.50 -26.90
CA LEU A 312 20.71 -21.14 -26.35
C LEU A 312 22.10 -20.49 -26.50
N GLU A 313 23.16 -21.28 -26.72
CA GLU A 313 24.49 -20.74 -27.01
C GLU A 313 24.61 -20.14 -28.43
N ASP A 314 23.71 -20.45 -29.38
CA ASP A 314 23.70 -19.86 -30.71
C ASP A 314 22.98 -18.50 -30.71
N ALA A 315 23.57 -17.55 -29.99
CA ALA A 315 23.02 -16.21 -29.82
C ALA A 315 22.74 -15.50 -31.17
N LYS A 316 23.56 -15.78 -32.19
CA LYS A 316 23.41 -15.18 -33.53
C LYS A 316 22.16 -15.66 -34.24
N ARG A 317 21.85 -16.97 -34.22
CA ARG A 317 20.62 -17.47 -34.84
C ARG A 317 19.39 -17.00 -34.08
N ILE A 318 19.44 -17.08 -32.75
CA ILE A 318 18.31 -16.67 -31.90
C ILE A 318 17.99 -15.19 -32.10
N ARG A 319 19.02 -14.33 -32.12
CA ARG A 319 18.84 -12.90 -32.37
C ARG A 319 18.06 -12.62 -33.66
N LYS A 320 18.35 -13.33 -34.76
CA LYS A 320 17.61 -13.15 -36.03
C LYS A 320 16.14 -13.50 -35.91
N LEU A 321 15.83 -14.56 -35.15
CA LEU A 321 14.48 -15.08 -35.01
C LEU A 321 13.61 -14.25 -34.06
N LEU A 322 14.21 -13.46 -33.17
CA LEU A 322 13.46 -12.55 -32.29
C LEU A 322 12.60 -11.55 -33.08
N GLU A 323 13.02 -11.17 -34.29
CA GLU A 323 12.26 -10.28 -35.20
C GLU A 323 10.89 -10.84 -35.61
N LEU A 324 10.68 -12.15 -35.44
CA LEU A 324 9.40 -12.81 -35.75
C LEU A 324 8.42 -12.82 -34.57
N THR A 325 8.84 -12.40 -33.39
CA THR A 325 8.03 -12.47 -32.17
C THR A 325 7.12 -11.26 -32.02
N ASN A 326 5.97 -11.44 -31.35
CA ASN A 326 5.02 -10.37 -31.09
C ASN A 326 4.23 -10.67 -29.80
N VAL A 327 4.54 -9.93 -28.73
CA VAL A 327 3.92 -10.09 -27.41
C VAL A 327 2.41 -9.80 -27.45
N ASP A 328 1.98 -8.76 -28.18
CA ASP A 328 0.56 -8.38 -28.29
C ASP A 328 -0.31 -9.45 -28.97
N LYS A 329 0.34 -10.42 -29.64
CA LYS A 329 -0.29 -11.55 -30.31
C LYS A 329 0.08 -12.89 -29.66
N ASP A 330 0.65 -12.88 -28.45
CA ASP A 330 1.10 -14.07 -27.72
C ASP A 330 2.05 -14.97 -28.52
N LEU A 331 2.83 -14.40 -29.46
CA LEU A 331 3.70 -15.11 -30.38
C LEU A 331 5.16 -15.01 -29.94
N TYR A 332 5.75 -16.13 -29.51
CA TYR A 332 7.09 -16.15 -28.91
C TYR A 332 7.99 -17.22 -29.51
N LEU A 333 9.31 -17.07 -29.32
CA LEU A 333 10.22 -18.21 -29.43
C LEU A 333 10.02 -19.12 -28.24
N ILE A 334 9.65 -20.38 -28.48
CA ILE A 334 9.34 -21.35 -27.41
C ILE A 334 10.59 -22.17 -27.12
N ALA A 335 11.02 -22.16 -25.87
CA ALA A 335 12.26 -22.79 -25.43
C ALA A 335 12.07 -23.58 -24.14
N ASP A 336 12.91 -24.61 -23.95
CA ASP A 336 13.20 -25.15 -22.62
C ASP A 336 14.47 -24.48 -22.06
N GLU A 337 15.05 -25.03 -20.99
CA GLU A 337 16.24 -24.47 -20.35
C GLU A 337 17.53 -24.56 -21.19
N ASN A 338 17.50 -25.24 -22.34
CA ASN A 338 18.66 -25.53 -23.18
C ASN A 338 18.51 -25.08 -24.64
N GLU A 339 17.34 -25.23 -25.26
CA GLU A 339 17.13 -25.05 -26.70
C GLU A 339 15.74 -24.52 -27.08
N ILE A 340 15.67 -23.90 -28.27
CA ILE A 340 14.46 -23.35 -28.88
C ILE A 340 13.84 -24.37 -29.84
N TYR A 341 12.55 -24.61 -29.66
CA TYR A 341 11.75 -25.59 -30.40
C TYR A 341 11.06 -24.99 -31.62
N GLY A 342 10.83 -23.68 -31.64
CA GLY A 342 10.15 -23.00 -32.74
C GLY A 342 9.50 -21.68 -32.33
N LEU A 343 8.66 -21.16 -33.23
CA LEU A 343 7.80 -20.00 -33.01
C LEU A 343 6.38 -20.48 -32.74
N GLY A 344 5.76 -20.05 -31.64
CA GLY A 344 4.45 -20.52 -31.23
C GLY A 344 3.58 -19.45 -30.57
N GLU A 345 2.28 -19.57 -30.81
CA GLU A 345 1.22 -18.83 -30.12
C GLU A 345 0.82 -19.59 -28.85
N VAL A 346 0.65 -18.88 -27.73
CA VAL A 346 0.35 -19.50 -26.44
C VAL A 346 -1.13 -19.43 -26.14
N ASN A 347 -1.74 -20.57 -25.83
CA ASN A 347 -3.10 -20.64 -25.32
C ASN A 347 -3.10 -20.57 -23.79
N TRP A 348 -3.06 -19.36 -23.26
CA TRP A 348 -2.99 -19.09 -21.83
C TRP A 348 -4.08 -19.78 -20.99
N ASN A 349 -5.26 -20.06 -21.57
CA ASN A 349 -6.32 -20.81 -20.88
C ASN A 349 -5.92 -22.25 -20.51
N MET A 350 -4.88 -22.80 -21.14
CA MET A 350 -4.39 -24.16 -20.92
C MET A 350 -3.17 -24.22 -20.01
N GLN A 351 -2.65 -23.08 -19.52
CA GLN A 351 -1.42 -23.03 -18.74
C GLN A 351 -1.53 -23.79 -17.40
N ARG A 352 -2.67 -23.64 -16.70
CA ARG A 352 -2.88 -24.21 -15.36
C ARG A 352 -1.77 -23.79 -14.38
N ASP A 353 -1.09 -24.75 -13.76
CA ASP A 353 -0.01 -24.59 -12.78
C ASP A 353 1.39 -24.65 -13.41
N ALA A 354 1.48 -24.73 -14.75
CA ALA A 354 2.76 -24.76 -15.46
C ALA A 354 3.55 -23.46 -15.25
N LEU A 355 4.80 -23.61 -14.82
CA LEU A 355 5.74 -22.49 -14.73
C LEU A 355 6.10 -22.01 -16.14
N ALA A 356 5.71 -20.78 -16.46
CA ALA A 356 6.04 -20.11 -17.71
C ALA A 356 6.81 -18.82 -17.42
N LEU A 357 8.06 -18.78 -17.86
CA LEU A 357 8.95 -17.64 -17.65
C LEU A 357 9.25 -17.00 -19.00
N ARG A 358 8.82 -15.75 -19.16
CA ARG A 358 9.08 -14.98 -20.37
C ARG A 358 10.29 -14.09 -20.17
N PHE A 359 11.13 -14.04 -21.18
CA PHE A 359 12.28 -13.16 -21.23
C PHE A 359 12.10 -12.16 -22.36
N ASP A 360 11.90 -10.90 -22.00
CA ASP A 360 11.62 -9.82 -22.93
C ASP A 360 12.89 -9.03 -23.20
N PHE A 361 13.39 -9.08 -24.44
CA PHE A 361 14.44 -8.20 -24.91
C PHE A 361 13.83 -6.83 -25.22
N THR A 362 14.34 -5.80 -24.56
CA THR A 362 13.83 -4.42 -24.65
C THR A 362 14.87 -3.44 -25.16
N GLY A 363 15.99 -3.95 -25.70
CA GLY A 363 17.05 -3.16 -26.27
C GLY A 363 18.43 -3.78 -26.05
N LEU A 364 19.46 -3.07 -26.50
CA LEU A 364 20.84 -3.54 -26.43
C LEU A 364 21.29 -3.67 -24.96
N SER A 365 21.62 -4.90 -24.55
CA SER A 365 21.97 -5.24 -23.17
C SER A 365 20.86 -4.91 -22.16
N LYS A 366 19.59 -4.93 -22.60
CA LYS A 366 18.42 -4.65 -21.77
C LYS A 366 17.34 -5.69 -21.95
N TYR A 367 16.84 -6.17 -20.81
CA TYR A 367 15.80 -7.19 -20.82
C TYR A 367 15.05 -7.29 -19.49
N ASN A 368 13.86 -7.87 -19.55
CA ASN A 368 13.03 -8.18 -18.38
C ASN A 368 12.87 -9.68 -18.23
N PHE A 369 12.98 -10.17 -17.00
CA PHE A 369 12.60 -11.53 -16.66
C PHE A 369 11.22 -11.51 -16.00
N VAL A 370 10.24 -12.13 -16.65
CA VAL A 370 8.82 -11.99 -16.34
C VAL A 370 8.21 -13.36 -16.08
N LEU A 371 7.55 -13.52 -14.95
CA LEU A 371 6.63 -14.62 -14.72
C LEU A 371 5.30 -14.29 -15.37
N VAL A 372 4.81 -15.18 -16.22
CA VAL A 372 3.53 -15.00 -16.93
C VAL A 372 2.56 -16.06 -16.47
N ARG A 373 1.34 -15.67 -16.10
CA ARG A 373 0.31 -16.61 -15.64
C ARG A 373 -1.12 -16.19 -15.95
N THR A 374 -2.05 -17.14 -15.86
CA THR A 374 -3.49 -16.85 -15.80
C THR A 374 -4.05 -17.05 -14.40
N GLU A 375 -4.90 -16.13 -13.96
CA GLU A 375 -5.64 -16.18 -12.70
C GLU A 375 -7.16 -16.17 -12.97
N ALA A 376 -7.94 -16.88 -12.17
CA ALA A 376 -9.40 -16.80 -12.27
C ALA A 376 -9.89 -15.45 -11.75
N GLU A 377 -10.64 -14.70 -12.56
CA GLU A 377 -11.24 -13.44 -12.11
C GLU A 377 -12.51 -13.75 -11.28
N PRO A 378 -12.55 -13.41 -9.97
CA PRO A 378 -13.67 -13.81 -9.11
C PRO A 378 -15.00 -13.12 -9.45
N LEU A 379 -14.97 -12.01 -10.19
CA LEU A 379 -16.07 -11.05 -10.35
C LEU A 379 -16.72 -11.03 -11.74
N SER A 380 -16.22 -11.78 -12.72
CA SER A 380 -16.66 -11.60 -14.12
C SER A 380 -18.00 -12.26 -14.49
N GLY A 381 -18.68 -12.94 -13.56
CA GLY A 381 -19.99 -13.52 -13.82
C GLY A 381 -19.98 -14.43 -15.06
N GLY A 382 -19.22 -15.53 -14.97
CA GLY A 382 -18.91 -16.40 -16.11
C GLY A 382 -20.11 -16.67 -17.02
N LYS A 383 -19.94 -16.42 -18.33
CA LYS A 383 -21.01 -16.62 -19.30
C LYS A 383 -21.13 -18.10 -19.64
N LEU A 384 -22.31 -18.66 -19.42
CA LEU A 384 -22.68 -19.98 -19.90
C LEU A 384 -23.13 -19.85 -21.37
N PHE A 385 -22.41 -20.48 -22.29
CA PHE A 385 -22.83 -20.56 -23.69
C PHE A 385 -23.06 -22.00 -24.11
N ILE A 386 -24.11 -22.20 -24.90
CA ILE A 386 -24.50 -23.53 -25.41
C ILE A 386 -24.12 -23.56 -26.88
N GLN A 387 -23.22 -24.48 -27.25
CA GLN A 387 -22.83 -24.72 -28.63
C GLN A 387 -22.88 -26.23 -28.88
N ASN A 388 -23.56 -26.67 -29.95
CA ASN A 388 -23.72 -28.09 -30.30
C ASN A 388 -24.25 -28.97 -29.13
N ASP A 389 -25.31 -28.52 -28.44
CA ASP A 389 -25.90 -29.20 -27.28
C ASP A 389 -24.94 -29.46 -26.09
N LYS A 390 -23.77 -28.81 -26.08
CA LYS A 390 -22.83 -28.79 -24.95
C LYS A 390 -22.84 -27.42 -24.28
N LYS A 391 -22.92 -27.43 -22.95
CA LYS A 391 -22.80 -26.23 -22.10
C LYS A 391 -21.32 -25.96 -21.85
N TYR A 392 -20.85 -24.77 -22.19
CA TYR A 392 -19.51 -24.28 -21.92
C TYR A 392 -19.61 -23.15 -20.91
N TYR A 393 -18.81 -23.23 -19.85
CA TYR A 393 -18.66 -22.17 -18.85
C TYR A 393 -17.34 -21.46 -19.14
N ARG A 394 -17.37 -20.16 -19.41
CA ARG A 394 -16.16 -19.32 -19.49
C ARG A 394 -16.08 -18.49 -18.23
N SER A 395 -15.16 -18.85 -17.34
CA SER A 395 -14.61 -17.89 -16.39
C SER A 395 -13.67 -16.98 -17.17
N ASP A 396 -13.84 -15.67 -17.06
CA ASP A 396 -12.83 -14.77 -17.61
C ASP A 396 -11.55 -14.96 -16.76
N LEU A 397 -10.47 -15.38 -17.43
CA LEU A 397 -9.16 -15.53 -16.82
C LEU A 397 -8.42 -14.21 -17.00
N ASN A 398 -7.93 -13.65 -15.90
CA ASN A 398 -7.05 -12.49 -15.95
C ASN A 398 -5.64 -12.95 -16.32
N PHE A 399 -5.01 -12.23 -17.25
CA PHE A 399 -3.63 -12.45 -17.63
C PHE A 399 -2.73 -11.60 -16.74
N VAL A 400 -1.82 -12.25 -16.01
CA VAL A 400 -0.99 -11.62 -14.99
C VAL A 400 0.47 -11.75 -15.39
N GLU A 401 1.13 -10.60 -15.48
CA GLU A 401 2.56 -10.48 -15.79
C GLU A 401 3.29 -9.89 -14.60
N LEU A 402 4.19 -10.69 -14.01
CA LEU A 402 4.96 -10.31 -12.84
C LEU A 402 6.43 -10.18 -13.22
N LYS A 403 6.92 -8.96 -13.32
CA LYS A 403 8.32 -8.65 -13.59
C LYS A 403 9.17 -9.05 -12.37
N LEU A 404 9.94 -10.14 -12.49
CA LEU A 404 10.77 -10.67 -11.41
C LEU A 404 12.01 -9.80 -11.19
N VAL A 405 12.67 -9.42 -12.30
CA VAL A 405 13.83 -8.52 -12.31
C VAL A 405 14.03 -7.93 -13.71
N SER A 406 14.37 -6.65 -13.79
CA SER A 406 14.88 -6.03 -15.02
C SER A 406 16.38 -5.95 -14.96
N VAL A 407 17.06 -6.08 -16.10
CA VAL A 407 18.52 -5.92 -16.18
C VAL A 407 18.86 -4.93 -17.28
N ASN A 408 19.73 -3.97 -16.94
CA ASN A 408 20.22 -2.95 -17.85
C ASN A 408 21.74 -2.89 -17.75
N PHE A 409 22.45 -3.23 -18.82
CA PHE A 409 23.91 -3.33 -18.84
C PHE A 409 24.46 -4.16 -17.66
N LYS A 410 23.84 -5.33 -17.41
CA LYS A 410 24.12 -6.27 -16.31
C LYS A 410 23.65 -5.82 -14.92
N ASP A 411 23.21 -4.59 -14.75
CA ASP A 411 22.72 -4.08 -13.47
C ASP A 411 21.24 -4.38 -13.27
N PRO A 412 20.85 -5.09 -12.20
CA PRO A 412 19.44 -5.36 -11.93
C PRO A 412 18.71 -4.10 -11.45
N ARG A 413 17.43 -4.00 -11.82
CA ARG A 413 16.48 -2.96 -11.44
C ARG A 413 15.14 -3.57 -11.02
N MET A 414 14.44 -2.87 -10.15
CA MET A 414 13.10 -3.24 -9.67
C MET A 414 12.13 -2.07 -9.75
N GLY A 415 10.98 -2.32 -10.35
CA GLY A 415 9.90 -1.35 -10.53
C GLY A 415 10.11 -0.29 -11.62
N GLU A 416 9.15 0.61 -11.78
CA GLU A 416 9.21 1.73 -12.73
C GLU A 416 9.87 2.98 -12.09
N GLU A 417 11.04 3.40 -12.59
CA GLU A 417 11.72 4.62 -12.12
C GLU A 417 11.27 5.85 -12.94
N GLY A 418 10.83 6.92 -12.25
CA GLY A 418 11.06 8.30 -12.71
C GLY A 418 9.88 9.13 -13.23
N TYR A 419 8.78 8.54 -13.72
CA TYR A 419 7.65 9.28 -14.32
C TYR A 419 6.30 8.95 -13.72
N SER A 420 5.55 10.01 -13.42
CA SER A 420 4.12 10.00 -13.13
C SER A 420 3.48 11.19 -13.85
N ALA A 421 2.17 11.12 -14.14
CA ALA A 421 1.45 12.18 -14.84
C ALA A 421 1.44 13.48 -14.00
N GLU A 422 1.37 13.35 -12.68
CA GLU A 422 1.45 14.40 -11.66
C GLU A 422 2.79 15.14 -11.77
N LYS A 423 3.90 14.38 -11.77
CA LYS A 423 5.25 14.92 -11.82
C LYS A 423 5.49 15.71 -13.10
N PHE A 424 5.01 15.19 -14.23
CA PHE A 424 5.12 15.88 -15.51
C PHE A 424 4.28 17.16 -15.55
N THR A 425 3.02 17.07 -15.11
CA THR A 425 2.10 18.22 -14.99
C THR A 425 2.70 19.31 -14.13
N HIS A 426 3.24 18.95 -12.97
CA HIS A 426 3.84 19.87 -12.04
C HIS A 426 5.07 20.58 -12.62
N LEU A 427 5.97 19.82 -13.26
CA LEU A 427 7.15 20.39 -13.93
C LEU A 427 6.74 21.42 -14.98
N LEU A 428 5.73 21.12 -15.81
CA LEU A 428 5.20 22.06 -16.79
C LEU A 428 4.64 23.33 -16.14
N LYS A 429 3.82 23.21 -15.08
CA LYS A 429 3.28 24.36 -14.35
C LYS A 429 4.37 25.24 -13.75
N LYS A 430 5.32 24.63 -13.05
CA LYS A 430 6.45 25.35 -12.44
C LYS A 430 7.29 26.05 -13.50
N THR A 431 7.62 25.38 -14.59
CA THR A 431 8.52 25.94 -15.60
C THR A 431 7.84 27.04 -16.41
N PHE A 432 6.59 26.85 -16.84
CA PHE A 432 5.95 27.78 -17.78
C PHE A 432 4.96 28.73 -17.13
N TRP A 433 4.18 28.28 -16.13
CA TRP A 433 2.95 28.95 -15.67
C TRP A 433 2.91 29.26 -14.17
N GLU A 434 4.07 29.38 -13.50
CA GLU A 434 4.12 29.57 -12.04
C GLU A 434 3.32 30.78 -11.51
N ASN A 435 3.12 31.81 -12.34
CA ASN A 435 2.42 33.06 -12.01
C ASN A 435 1.10 33.26 -12.76
N ASP A 436 0.61 32.25 -13.50
CA ASP A 436 -0.59 32.38 -14.32
C ASP A 436 -1.86 32.16 -13.48
N ALA A 437 -2.89 33.00 -13.65
CA ALA A 437 -4.09 33.01 -12.81
C ALA A 437 -5.29 32.24 -13.41
N ASP A 438 -5.19 31.78 -14.66
CA ASP A 438 -6.26 31.06 -15.37
C ASP A 438 -5.99 29.54 -15.42
N ASP A 439 -6.28 28.85 -14.32
CA ASP A 439 -6.09 27.41 -14.16
C ASP A 439 -6.80 26.58 -15.25
N HIS A 440 -7.94 27.02 -15.76
CA HIS A 440 -8.76 26.20 -16.67
C HIS A 440 -8.20 26.13 -18.10
N GLN A 441 -7.54 27.20 -18.58
CA GLN A 441 -6.87 27.18 -19.87
C GLN A 441 -5.52 26.48 -19.77
N VAL A 442 -4.76 26.71 -18.69
CA VAL A 442 -3.48 26.06 -18.44
C VAL A 442 -3.62 24.54 -18.32
N ASN A 443 -4.60 24.05 -17.55
CA ASN A 443 -4.84 22.61 -17.39
C ASN A 443 -5.14 21.90 -18.72
N ARG A 444 -5.90 22.53 -19.63
CA ARG A 444 -6.16 21.96 -20.96
C ARG A 444 -4.89 21.83 -21.83
N LYS A 445 -3.96 22.77 -21.71
CA LYS A 445 -2.66 22.70 -22.41
C LYS A 445 -1.82 21.56 -21.85
N ILE A 446 -1.79 21.41 -20.52
CA ILE A 446 -1.07 20.35 -19.83
C ILE A 446 -1.63 18.97 -20.17
N GLU A 447 -2.95 18.76 -20.09
CA GLU A 447 -3.59 17.49 -20.46
C GLU A 447 -3.21 17.05 -21.88
N ARG A 448 -3.12 18.01 -22.80
CA ARG A 448 -2.72 17.76 -24.17
C ARG A 448 -1.24 17.34 -24.27
N LEU A 449 -0.35 18.02 -23.55
CA LEU A 449 1.08 17.67 -23.49
C LEU A 449 1.31 16.32 -22.79
N GLU A 450 0.58 16.03 -21.71
CA GLU A 450 0.64 14.75 -20.99
C GLU A 450 0.26 13.61 -21.93
N LYS A 451 -0.86 13.75 -22.66
CA LYS A 451 -1.29 12.75 -23.64
C LYS A 451 -0.26 12.49 -24.74
N ILE A 452 0.46 13.54 -25.17
CA ILE A 452 1.56 13.43 -26.13
C ILE A 452 2.69 12.58 -25.54
N VAL A 453 3.13 12.90 -24.32
CA VAL A 453 4.22 12.16 -23.64
C VAL A 453 3.82 10.71 -23.36
N SER A 454 2.60 10.49 -22.86
CA SER A 454 2.03 9.17 -22.63
C SER A 454 2.06 8.31 -23.89
N LYS A 455 1.66 8.87 -25.04
CA LYS A 455 1.75 8.17 -26.33
C LYS A 455 3.17 8.00 -26.85
N ALA A 456 4.08 8.92 -26.56
CA ALA A 456 5.49 8.77 -26.88
C ALA A 456 6.15 7.62 -26.10
N ARG A 457 5.65 7.27 -24.91
CA ARG A 457 6.13 6.13 -24.10
C ARG A 457 5.83 4.77 -24.72
N GLU A 458 4.83 4.68 -25.61
CA GLU A 458 4.53 3.45 -26.35
C GLU A 458 5.63 3.11 -27.39
N GLN A 459 6.59 4.01 -27.63
CA GLN A 459 7.67 3.81 -28.59
C GLN A 459 8.73 2.84 -28.05
N LYS A 460 9.14 1.87 -28.87
CA LYS A 460 10.18 0.88 -28.53
C LYS A 460 11.60 1.44 -28.67
N HIS A 461 11.75 2.66 -29.16
CA HIS A 461 13.02 3.32 -29.42
C HIS A 461 13.13 4.62 -28.61
N GLY A 462 14.36 5.02 -28.31
CA GLY A 462 14.60 6.19 -27.45
C GLY A 462 14.06 7.44 -28.11
N THR A 463 13.19 8.15 -27.41
CA THR A 463 12.44 9.30 -27.90
C THR A 463 12.75 10.51 -27.04
N MET A 464 12.71 11.69 -27.63
CA MET A 464 12.83 12.94 -26.89
C MET A 464 11.70 13.89 -27.29
N VAL A 465 11.03 14.45 -26.29
CA VAL A 465 10.00 15.48 -26.47
C VAL A 465 10.50 16.76 -25.83
N VAL A 466 10.55 17.84 -26.60
CA VAL A 466 11.02 19.16 -26.15
C VAL A 466 9.85 20.11 -26.16
N ILE A 467 9.67 20.85 -25.07
CA ILE A 467 8.57 21.78 -24.87
C ILE A 467 9.17 23.12 -24.46
N THR A 468 8.83 24.19 -25.18
CA THR A 468 9.22 25.57 -24.82
C THR A 468 8.09 26.55 -25.08
N GLU A 469 8.23 27.80 -24.62
CA GLU A 469 7.28 28.86 -24.96
C GLU A 469 7.26 29.12 -26.47
N GLU A 470 6.13 29.55 -27.02
CA GLU A 470 5.99 29.79 -28.47
C GLU A 470 7.06 30.73 -29.04
N SER A 471 7.41 31.78 -28.31
CA SER A 471 8.46 32.74 -28.69
C SER A 471 9.83 32.06 -28.80
N VAL A 472 10.19 31.25 -27.81
CA VAL A 472 11.43 30.47 -27.75
C VAL A 472 11.46 29.45 -28.89
N ALA A 473 10.38 28.69 -29.09
CA ALA A 473 10.25 27.73 -30.18
C ALA A 473 10.50 28.38 -31.55
N LYS A 474 9.89 29.54 -31.82
CA LYS A 474 10.08 30.28 -33.09
C LYS A 474 11.53 30.72 -33.29
N GLN A 475 12.21 31.17 -32.25
CA GLN A 475 13.61 31.60 -32.33
C GLN A 475 14.55 30.41 -32.53
N GLU A 476 14.42 29.37 -31.71
CA GLU A 476 15.30 28.21 -31.73
C GLU A 476 15.16 27.40 -33.01
N LEU A 477 13.93 27.20 -33.50
CA LEU A 477 13.71 26.44 -34.73
C LEU A 477 14.16 27.18 -35.99
N LYS A 478 14.28 28.51 -35.95
CA LYS A 478 14.94 29.28 -37.02
C LYS A 478 16.43 28.96 -37.09
N LEU A 479 17.09 28.87 -35.93
CA LEU A 479 18.51 28.53 -35.81
C LEU A 479 18.76 27.05 -36.15
N LEU A 480 17.91 26.17 -35.65
CA LEU A 480 17.97 24.71 -35.85
C LEU A 480 17.32 24.26 -37.16
N SER A 481 16.94 25.17 -38.05
CA SER A 481 16.22 24.87 -39.31
C SER A 481 16.96 23.90 -40.22
N LYS A 482 18.30 23.90 -40.20
CA LYS A 482 19.13 22.95 -40.97
C LYS A 482 19.34 21.60 -40.26
N GLN A 483 18.90 21.49 -39.01
CA GLN A 483 19.07 20.34 -38.12
C GLN A 483 17.72 19.83 -37.61
N SER A 484 16.65 20.11 -38.34
CA SER A 484 15.28 19.72 -38.01
C SER A 484 14.42 19.67 -39.28
N THR A 485 13.28 18.99 -39.19
CA THR A 485 12.20 19.15 -40.17
C THR A 485 11.17 20.11 -39.59
N LEU A 486 11.17 21.35 -40.08
CA LEU A 486 10.15 22.34 -39.71
C LEU A 486 8.80 21.94 -40.29
N ILE A 487 7.76 22.07 -39.48
CA ILE A 487 6.38 21.88 -39.91
C ILE A 487 5.58 23.14 -39.61
N GLU A 488 4.46 23.31 -40.29
CA GLU A 488 3.48 24.32 -39.88
C GLU A 488 2.97 23.97 -38.47
N PRO A 489 2.83 24.96 -37.56
CA PRO A 489 2.36 24.71 -36.21
C PRO A 489 0.99 24.05 -36.20
N GLU A 490 0.92 22.79 -35.73
CA GLU A 490 -0.32 22.02 -35.81
C GLU A 490 -0.56 21.14 -34.58
N VAL A 491 -1.85 20.95 -34.28
CA VAL A 491 -2.33 20.00 -33.28
C VAL A 491 -2.21 18.59 -33.83
N ILE A 492 -1.19 17.85 -33.39
CA ILE A 492 -1.03 16.46 -33.80
C ILE A 492 -1.99 15.57 -33.02
N ASN A 493 -2.70 14.69 -33.72
CA ASN A 493 -3.46 13.61 -33.08
C ASN A 493 -2.50 12.72 -32.30
N SER A 494 -2.77 12.52 -31.01
CA SER A 494 -1.93 11.75 -30.09
C SER A 494 -1.62 10.33 -30.58
N GLU A 495 -2.53 9.70 -31.34
CA GLU A 495 -2.32 8.36 -31.92
C GLU A 495 -1.18 8.31 -32.96
N TYR A 496 -0.81 9.47 -33.54
CA TYR A 496 0.27 9.56 -34.51
C TYR A 496 1.63 9.86 -33.89
N ILE A 497 1.69 10.17 -32.59
CA ILE A 497 2.94 10.50 -31.90
C ILE A 497 3.94 9.35 -32.02
N LYS A 498 3.50 8.09 -31.84
CA LYS A 498 4.37 6.92 -32.02
C LYS A 498 5.00 6.79 -33.41
N PHE A 499 4.42 7.38 -34.45
CA PHE A 499 5.00 7.36 -35.80
C PHE A 499 5.97 8.52 -35.99
N LEU A 500 5.65 9.69 -35.44
CA LEU A 500 6.54 10.85 -35.51
C LEU A 500 7.82 10.64 -34.69
N THR A 501 7.71 9.96 -33.55
CA THR A 501 8.84 9.69 -32.66
C THR A 501 9.77 8.61 -33.20
N ALA A 502 9.41 7.94 -34.30
CA ALA A 502 10.29 7.01 -35.01
C ALA A 502 11.40 7.74 -35.79
N ILE A 503 11.26 9.05 -36.04
CA ILE A 503 12.30 9.87 -36.64
C ILE A 503 13.34 10.21 -35.57
N ASP A 504 14.62 9.98 -35.87
CA ASP A 504 15.70 10.27 -34.93
C ASP A 504 15.84 11.78 -34.65
N GLY A 505 16.14 12.11 -33.40
CA GLY A 505 16.06 13.47 -32.86
C GLY A 505 14.83 13.68 -31.98
N ALA A 506 14.60 14.93 -31.58
CA ALA A 506 13.48 15.31 -30.73
C ALA A 506 12.25 15.73 -31.54
N ILE A 507 11.06 15.52 -30.99
CA ILE A 507 9.87 16.26 -31.42
C ILE A 507 9.76 17.52 -30.57
N TYR A 508 9.52 18.65 -31.23
CA TYR A 508 9.49 19.96 -30.61
C TYR A 508 8.07 20.50 -30.58
N PHE A 509 7.56 20.74 -29.37
CA PHE A 509 6.26 21.32 -29.10
C PHE A 509 6.41 22.71 -28.46
N ASP A 510 5.39 23.54 -28.65
CA ASP A 510 5.20 24.72 -27.81
C ASP A 510 4.35 24.42 -26.57
N THR A 511 4.23 25.40 -25.68
CA THR A 511 3.38 25.35 -24.48
C THR A 511 1.88 25.24 -24.78
N ASP A 512 1.42 25.47 -26.02
CA ASP A 512 0.03 25.25 -26.45
C ASP A 512 -0.22 23.82 -26.96
N GLY A 513 0.82 22.98 -26.97
CA GLY A 513 0.78 21.60 -27.44
C GLY A 513 0.79 21.48 -28.97
N ASN A 514 1.17 22.53 -29.69
CA ASN A 514 1.34 22.46 -31.15
C ASN A 514 2.72 21.94 -31.48
N CYS A 515 2.79 20.95 -32.36
CA CYS A 515 4.06 20.48 -32.88
C CYS A 515 4.63 21.53 -33.83
N ARG A 516 5.89 21.91 -33.62
CA ARG A 516 6.59 22.94 -34.38
C ARG A 516 7.67 22.36 -35.29
N ALA A 517 8.27 21.23 -34.89
CA ALA A 517 9.25 20.51 -35.69
C ALA A 517 9.39 19.04 -35.25
N ILE A 518 9.87 18.20 -36.16
CA ILE A 518 10.17 16.79 -35.92
C ILE A 518 11.63 16.49 -36.31
N GLY A 519 12.24 15.50 -35.67
CA GLY A 519 13.64 15.13 -35.90
C GLY A 519 14.62 16.26 -35.57
N VAL A 520 14.36 17.00 -34.50
CA VAL A 520 15.20 18.13 -34.07
C VAL A 520 16.44 17.61 -33.38
N ILE A 521 17.61 17.92 -33.93
CA ILE A 521 18.88 17.66 -33.28
C ILE A 521 19.17 18.83 -32.36
N LEU A 522 19.15 18.57 -31.06
CA LEU A 522 19.45 19.57 -30.05
C LEU A 522 20.97 19.81 -29.98
N ASP A 523 21.36 21.08 -30.11
CA ASP A 523 22.75 21.54 -30.06
C ASP A 523 23.05 22.27 -28.73
N GLY A 524 24.28 22.18 -28.24
CA GLY A 524 24.69 22.80 -26.99
C GLY A 524 26.18 22.64 -26.69
N ILE A 525 26.75 23.58 -25.92
CA ILE A 525 28.17 23.61 -25.60
C ILE A 525 28.46 22.66 -24.44
N ALA A 526 29.49 21.83 -24.56
CA ALA A 526 29.95 20.98 -23.45
C ALA A 526 30.59 21.83 -22.33
N LYS A 527 30.25 21.53 -21.08
CA LYS A 527 30.79 22.18 -19.88
C LYS A 527 31.30 21.12 -18.89
N GLU A 528 32.21 21.49 -18.01
CA GLU A 528 32.84 20.55 -17.05
C GLU A 528 31.84 19.92 -16.07
N ASP A 529 30.74 20.62 -15.79
CA ASP A 529 29.71 20.28 -14.79
C ASP A 529 28.37 19.82 -15.40
N VAL A 530 28.30 19.65 -16.74
CA VAL A 530 27.04 19.33 -17.44
C VAL A 530 27.14 18.00 -18.19
N GLY A 531 26.25 17.08 -17.81
CA GLY A 531 26.11 15.76 -18.43
C GLY A 531 26.66 14.64 -17.53
N ASP A 532 26.30 13.41 -17.87
CA ASP A 532 26.72 12.21 -17.16
C ASP A 532 27.19 11.18 -18.19
N ALA A 533 28.47 10.81 -18.09
CA ALA A 533 29.10 9.85 -19.00
C ALA A 533 28.50 8.44 -18.88
N SER A 534 27.79 8.13 -17.79
CA SER A 534 27.05 6.87 -17.62
C SER A 534 25.69 6.87 -18.33
N ARG A 535 25.25 8.02 -18.86
CA ARG A 535 23.93 8.22 -19.48
C ARG A 535 24.04 8.38 -21.00
N GLY A 536 22.93 8.15 -21.70
CA GLY A 536 22.88 8.11 -23.16
C GLY A 536 23.09 9.47 -23.84
N ALA A 537 23.35 9.45 -25.16
CA ALA A 537 23.57 10.66 -25.95
C ALA A 537 22.38 11.63 -25.91
N ARG A 538 21.13 11.12 -25.90
CA ARG A 538 19.91 11.93 -25.76
C ARG A 538 19.89 12.71 -24.44
N TYR A 539 20.21 12.04 -23.33
CA TYR A 539 20.34 12.67 -22.02
C TYR A 539 21.39 13.78 -22.02
N ASN A 540 22.60 13.50 -22.49
CA ASN A 540 23.67 14.48 -22.53
C ASN A 540 23.40 15.65 -23.51
N SER A 541 22.72 15.40 -24.63
CA SER A 541 22.28 16.46 -25.54
C SER A 541 21.17 17.33 -24.94
N ALA A 542 20.21 16.73 -24.23
CA ALA A 542 19.16 17.47 -23.54
C ALA A 542 19.72 18.40 -22.46
N HIS A 543 20.64 17.92 -21.62
CA HIS A 543 21.29 18.74 -20.58
C HIS A 543 22.09 19.91 -21.18
N ARG A 544 22.88 19.66 -22.23
CA ARG A 544 23.63 20.72 -22.93
C ARG A 544 22.71 21.75 -23.57
N TYR A 545 21.62 21.30 -24.18
CA TYR A 545 20.62 22.18 -24.79
C TYR A 545 19.90 23.04 -23.75
N LEU A 546 19.46 22.44 -22.65
CA LEU A 546 18.86 23.20 -21.54
C LEU A 546 19.84 24.24 -20.99
N HIS A 547 21.12 23.88 -20.82
CA HIS A 547 22.13 24.82 -20.31
C HIS A 547 22.40 25.97 -21.29
N LYS A 548 22.47 25.67 -22.60
CA LYS A 548 22.56 26.69 -23.67
C LYS A 548 21.41 27.70 -23.56
N LEU A 549 20.18 27.23 -23.33
CA LEU A 549 19.01 28.10 -23.18
C LEU A 549 19.08 28.99 -21.91
N LYS A 550 19.77 28.54 -20.86
CA LYS A 550 19.96 29.31 -19.61
C LYS A 550 21.08 30.36 -19.69
N ASP A 551 22.10 30.16 -20.52
CA ASP A 551 23.27 31.05 -20.60
C ASP A 551 23.07 32.30 -21.48
N ASP A 552 22.00 32.35 -22.27
CA ASP A 552 21.69 33.51 -23.13
C ASP A 552 21.23 34.70 -22.27
N ASN A 553 22.15 35.64 -22.01
CA ASN A 553 22.10 36.77 -21.06
C ASN A 553 20.95 37.82 -21.21
N GLU A 554 19.88 37.57 -21.96
CA GLU A 554 18.80 38.56 -22.17
C GLU A 554 17.46 38.18 -21.49
N GLU A 555 17.13 36.88 -21.37
CA GLU A 555 15.92 36.39 -20.67
C GLU A 555 16.04 34.87 -20.42
N GLU A 556 15.61 34.37 -19.26
CA GLU A 556 15.67 32.93 -18.95
C GLU A 556 14.69 32.15 -19.85
N LYS A 557 15.21 31.50 -20.90
CA LYS A 557 14.41 30.70 -21.84
C LYS A 557 13.96 29.40 -21.17
N LYS A 558 12.67 29.33 -20.86
CA LYS A 558 12.04 28.17 -20.22
C LYS A 558 11.96 26.96 -21.16
N CYS A 559 12.29 25.78 -20.64
CA CYS A 559 12.31 24.55 -21.41
C CYS A 559 12.05 23.35 -20.50
N VAL A 560 11.23 22.42 -20.99
CA VAL A 560 11.04 21.09 -20.41
C VAL A 560 11.38 20.07 -21.49
N ILE A 561 12.20 19.08 -21.13
CA ILE A 561 12.61 18.01 -22.02
C ILE A 561 12.23 16.69 -21.36
N VAL A 562 11.43 15.88 -22.06
CA VAL A 562 11.12 14.52 -21.66
C VAL A 562 12.00 13.58 -22.47
N ILE A 563 12.82 12.80 -21.79
CA ILE A 563 13.62 11.76 -22.41
C ILE A 563 12.96 10.43 -22.08
N ILE A 564 12.56 9.72 -23.10
CA ILE A 564 12.00 8.39 -23.00
C ILE A 564 13.09 7.47 -23.54
N SER A 565 13.73 6.69 -22.68
CA SER A 565 14.72 5.73 -23.15
C SER A 565 14.07 4.48 -23.70
N GLU A 566 14.85 3.71 -24.45
CA GLU A 566 14.43 2.44 -25.07
C GLU A 566 13.90 1.41 -24.06
N ASP A 567 14.28 1.53 -22.79
CA ASP A 567 13.85 0.67 -21.69
C ASP A 567 12.58 1.15 -20.98
N GLY A 568 11.89 2.15 -21.53
CA GLY A 568 10.65 2.70 -20.96
C GLY A 568 10.87 3.61 -19.75
N MET A 569 12.12 3.83 -19.33
CA MET A 569 12.44 4.85 -18.33
C MET A 569 12.16 6.23 -18.90
N VAL A 570 11.66 7.11 -18.05
CA VAL A 570 11.31 8.47 -18.46
C VAL A 570 11.97 9.45 -17.51
N ASP A 571 12.89 10.24 -18.06
CA ASP A 571 13.55 11.33 -17.35
C ASP A 571 12.90 12.65 -17.74
N LEU A 572 12.62 13.45 -16.73
CA LEU A 572 12.05 14.78 -16.86
C LEU A 572 13.12 15.81 -16.55
N ILE A 573 13.46 16.64 -17.54
CA ILE A 573 14.47 17.70 -17.45
C ILE A 573 13.76 19.06 -17.49
N PRO A 574 14.10 20.02 -16.61
CA PRO A 574 15.11 19.92 -15.54
C PRO A 574 14.73 18.90 -14.45
N GLU A 575 15.73 18.14 -13.98
CA GLU A 575 15.55 17.22 -12.87
C GLU A 575 15.19 18.00 -11.60
N SER A 576 14.24 17.49 -10.83
CA SER A 576 13.94 18.06 -9.52
C SER A 576 14.98 17.51 -8.52
N GLU A 577 16.12 18.19 -8.34
CA GLU A 577 17.14 17.87 -7.32
C GLU A 577 16.55 17.74 -5.89
N HIS A 578 15.33 18.23 -5.68
CA HIS A 578 14.62 18.22 -4.42
C HIS A 578 13.77 16.97 -4.17
N GLU A 579 13.52 16.09 -5.14
CA GLU A 579 12.60 14.94 -4.97
C GLU A 579 13.14 13.94 -3.93
N ASP A 580 14.40 13.51 -4.07
CA ASP A 580 15.05 12.60 -3.10
C ASP A 580 15.14 13.23 -1.70
N MET A 581 15.34 14.55 -1.64
CA MET A 581 15.34 15.32 -0.39
C MET A 581 13.93 15.36 0.23
N LEU A 582 12.90 15.63 -0.56
CA LEU A 582 11.51 15.70 -0.10
C LEU A 582 11.01 14.33 0.35
N LEU A 583 11.34 13.27 -0.38
CA LEU A 583 11.06 11.90 0.05
C LEU A 583 11.75 11.62 1.40
N ALA A 584 13.04 11.93 1.52
CA ALA A 584 13.76 11.74 2.77
C ALA A 584 13.18 12.57 3.93
N ILE A 585 12.65 13.77 3.65
CA ILE A 585 11.97 14.58 4.66
C ILE A 585 10.60 13.99 5.01
N ALA A 586 9.84 13.49 4.03
CA ALA A 586 8.53 12.90 4.26
C ALA A 586 8.65 11.64 5.11
N GLU A 587 9.59 10.76 4.76
CA GLU A 587 9.92 9.57 5.54
C GLU A 587 10.38 9.95 6.96
N TYR A 588 11.23 10.97 7.09
CA TYR A 588 11.60 11.48 8.41
C TYR A 588 10.39 11.92 9.24
N ILE A 589 9.44 12.65 8.65
CA ILE A 589 8.23 13.12 9.34
C ILE A 589 7.42 11.91 9.82
N ILE A 590 7.09 10.96 8.93
CA ILE A 590 6.38 9.73 9.27
C ILE A 590 7.06 9.00 10.43
N ASP A 591 8.38 8.95 10.40
CA ASP A 591 9.17 8.25 11.40
C ASP A 591 9.17 8.94 12.76
N THR A 592 9.03 10.26 12.78
CA THR A 592 9.09 11.09 13.98
C THR A 592 7.73 11.23 14.69
N ILE A 593 6.62 11.15 13.95
CA ILE A 593 5.24 11.35 14.49
C ILE A 593 4.94 10.47 15.71
N ASN A 594 5.45 9.23 15.73
CA ASN A 594 5.19 8.26 16.79
C ASN A 594 6.37 8.02 17.75
N GLU A 595 7.43 8.83 17.66
CA GLU A 595 8.52 8.73 18.65
C GLU A 595 8.00 9.13 20.04
N GLU A 596 8.51 8.50 21.12
CA GLU A 596 8.08 8.84 22.49
C GLU A 596 8.44 10.27 22.90
N ASN A 597 9.52 10.84 22.33
CA ASN A 597 10.00 12.19 22.61
C ASN A 597 10.54 12.85 21.32
N PRO A 598 9.68 13.26 20.39
CA PRO A 598 10.11 13.88 19.15
C PRO A 598 10.62 15.30 19.40
N ASP A 599 11.70 15.68 18.71
CA ASP A 599 12.13 17.08 18.63
C ASP A 599 11.06 17.87 17.84
N SER A 600 10.13 18.48 18.57
CA SER A 600 8.91 19.07 18.01
C SER A 600 9.20 20.25 17.09
N ASP A 601 10.17 21.10 17.44
CA ASP A 601 10.58 22.25 16.63
C ASP A 601 11.18 21.78 15.29
N LYS A 602 11.99 20.72 15.33
CA LYS A 602 12.60 20.14 14.13
C LYS A 602 11.58 19.42 13.25
N LEU A 603 10.61 18.75 13.86
CA LEU A 603 9.50 18.11 13.16
C LEU A 603 8.65 19.16 12.45
N GLU A 604 8.17 20.18 13.17
CA GLU A 604 7.36 21.26 12.62
C GLU A 604 8.09 22.00 11.49
N GLY A 605 9.37 22.28 11.64
CA GLY A 605 10.18 22.91 10.58
C GLY A 605 10.22 22.11 9.28
N LYS A 606 10.29 20.77 9.38
CA LYS A 606 10.28 19.87 8.22
C LYS A 606 8.89 19.71 7.61
N GLU A 607 7.86 19.68 8.44
CA GLU A 607 6.46 19.64 8.00
C GLU A 607 6.09 20.87 7.22
N ASN A 608 6.44 22.05 7.75
CA ASN A 608 6.25 23.32 7.07
C ASN A 608 7.05 23.38 5.76
N PHE A 609 8.25 22.78 5.71
CA PHE A 609 9.01 22.68 4.47
C PHE A 609 8.25 21.84 3.41
N ILE A 610 7.68 20.71 3.81
CA ILE A 610 6.89 19.86 2.90
C ILE A 610 5.58 20.52 2.46
N LEU A 611 4.82 21.10 3.39
CA LEU A 611 3.54 21.74 3.09
C LEU A 611 3.69 23.01 2.22
N ASN A 612 4.89 23.60 2.18
CA ASN A 612 5.20 24.70 1.27
C ASN A 612 5.87 24.25 -0.04
N SER A 613 6.23 22.97 -0.15
CA SER A 613 6.89 22.44 -1.33
C SER A 613 5.89 22.20 -2.45
N LYS A 614 5.97 23.04 -3.50
CA LYS A 614 5.04 22.93 -4.62
C LYS A 614 5.17 21.59 -5.39
N ILE A 615 6.35 20.98 -5.36
CA ILE A 615 6.77 19.80 -6.14
C ILE A 615 6.62 18.47 -5.37
N VAL A 616 6.08 18.50 -4.15
CA VAL A 616 5.94 17.28 -3.34
C VAL A 616 4.88 16.35 -3.92
N ASP A 617 5.16 15.05 -3.88
CA ASP A 617 4.23 14.01 -4.31
C ASP A 617 3.02 13.94 -3.36
N CYS A 618 1.82 13.85 -3.93
CA CYS A 618 0.59 13.77 -3.14
C CYS A 618 0.52 12.49 -2.31
N ASP A 619 1.09 11.38 -2.79
CA ASP A 619 1.09 10.12 -2.05
C ASP A 619 1.90 10.21 -0.76
N TRP A 620 3.00 10.97 -0.77
CA TRP A 620 3.80 11.20 0.44
C TRP A 620 3.03 12.03 1.46
N LEU A 621 2.28 13.03 1.00
CA LEU A 621 1.41 13.83 1.86
C LEU A 621 0.30 12.97 2.46
N PHE A 622 -0.33 12.09 1.67
CA PHE A 622 -1.35 11.16 2.16
C PHE A 622 -0.78 10.16 3.18
N ASN A 623 0.44 9.66 2.97
CA ASN A 623 1.11 8.78 3.93
C ASN A 623 1.42 9.50 5.26
N ILE A 624 1.87 10.76 5.22
CA ILE A 624 2.06 11.58 6.43
C ILE A 624 0.72 11.80 7.13
N ALA A 625 -0.33 12.14 6.37
CA ALA A 625 -1.66 12.39 6.90
C ALA A 625 -2.22 11.14 7.61
N GLU A 626 -2.10 9.96 6.99
CA GLU A 626 -2.50 8.69 7.59
C GLU A 626 -1.77 8.41 8.90
N GLU A 627 -0.47 8.72 9.00
CA GLU A 627 0.25 8.55 10.25
C GLU A 627 -0.29 9.47 11.35
N TYR A 628 -0.65 10.70 11.00
CA TYR A 628 -1.30 11.62 11.93
C TYR A 628 -2.71 11.17 12.36
N VAL A 629 -3.50 10.58 11.46
CA VAL A 629 -4.78 9.94 11.82
C VAL A 629 -4.56 8.84 12.85
N ASN A 630 -3.55 7.98 12.63
CA ASN A 630 -3.24 6.88 13.55
C ASN A 630 -2.78 7.39 14.92
N ASN A 631 -2.09 8.54 14.96
CA ASN A 631 -1.70 9.22 16.19
C ASN A 631 -2.88 9.96 16.88
N GLY A 632 -4.02 10.12 16.18
CA GLY A 632 -5.20 10.85 16.67
C GLY A 632 -5.12 12.37 16.51
N ASN A 633 -4.08 12.89 15.84
CA ASN A 633 -3.94 14.32 15.56
C ASN A 633 -4.64 14.68 14.23
N TYR A 634 -5.96 14.79 14.29
CA TYR A 634 -6.80 15.05 13.12
C TYR A 634 -6.54 16.42 12.48
N GLU A 635 -6.18 17.44 13.26
CA GLU A 635 -5.90 18.77 12.72
C GLU A 635 -4.69 18.75 11.78
N ARG A 636 -3.57 18.14 12.22
CA ARG A 636 -2.40 17.97 11.35
C ARG A 636 -2.69 17.06 10.17
N ALA A 637 -3.43 15.96 10.37
CA ALA A 637 -3.81 15.08 9.28
C ALA A 637 -4.57 15.84 8.16
N ILE A 638 -5.47 16.75 8.53
CA ILE A 638 -6.24 17.57 7.58
C ILE A 638 -5.32 18.46 6.74
N ASP A 639 -4.33 19.12 7.35
CA ASP A 639 -3.38 19.97 6.62
C ASP A 639 -2.71 19.20 5.47
N PHE A 640 -2.22 17.98 5.77
CA PHE A 640 -1.56 17.13 4.80
C PHE A 640 -2.52 16.53 3.76
N PHE A 641 -3.71 16.06 4.16
CA PHE A 641 -4.70 15.55 3.23
C PHE A 641 -5.18 16.63 2.25
N GLU A 642 -5.50 17.83 2.75
CA GLU A 642 -5.96 18.92 1.89
C GLU A 642 -4.85 19.39 0.95
N TYR A 643 -3.62 19.53 1.45
CA TYR A 643 -2.50 19.86 0.57
C TYR A 643 -2.25 18.76 -0.47
N GLY A 644 -2.34 17.49 -0.07
CA GLY A 644 -2.23 16.33 -0.96
C GLY A 644 -3.27 16.35 -2.07
N ARG A 645 -4.52 16.70 -1.76
CA ARG A 645 -5.58 16.88 -2.76
C ARG A 645 -5.30 18.02 -3.72
N ILE A 646 -4.78 19.14 -3.23
CA ILE A 646 -4.36 20.25 -4.08
C ILE A 646 -3.22 19.81 -5.01
N ARG A 647 -2.26 19.01 -4.51
CA ARG A 647 -1.12 18.51 -5.31
C ARG A 647 -1.51 17.43 -6.32
N ALA A 648 -2.51 16.60 -6.01
CA ALA A 648 -2.99 15.57 -6.93
C ALA A 648 -3.65 16.17 -8.18
N GLU A 649 -4.23 17.36 -8.09
CA GLU A 649 -4.90 18.07 -9.20
C GLU A 649 -5.98 17.21 -9.89
N ASN A 650 -5.72 16.72 -11.10
CA ASN A 650 -6.62 15.87 -11.89
C ASN A 650 -6.37 14.36 -11.71
N SER A 651 -5.40 14.02 -10.87
CA SER A 651 -4.94 12.66 -10.70
C SER A 651 -5.90 11.86 -9.86
N TYR A 652 -5.91 10.54 -10.08
CA TYR A 652 -6.79 9.67 -9.34
C TYR A 652 -6.35 9.60 -7.87
N ILE A 653 -7.19 10.12 -6.98
CA ILE A 653 -7.03 9.95 -5.54
C ILE A 653 -7.84 8.73 -5.11
N LEU A 654 -7.19 7.82 -4.38
CA LEU A 654 -7.86 6.63 -3.83
C LEU A 654 -9.06 7.05 -2.95
N PRO A 655 -10.24 6.40 -3.10
CA PRO A 655 -11.44 6.67 -2.30
C PRO A 655 -11.18 6.68 -0.79
N ARG A 656 -10.27 5.82 -0.32
CA ARG A 656 -9.84 5.73 1.08
C ARG A 656 -9.25 7.05 1.61
N ASN A 657 -8.46 7.78 0.82
CA ASN A 657 -7.86 9.04 1.29
C ASN A 657 -8.93 10.09 1.56
N TYR A 658 -9.97 10.15 0.72
CA TYR A 658 -11.15 10.97 1.01
C TYR A 658 -11.86 10.45 2.27
N TYR A 659 -12.11 9.16 2.37
CA TYR A 659 -12.74 8.58 3.56
C TYR A 659 -12.01 8.96 4.87
N MET A 660 -10.68 8.84 4.90
CA MET A 660 -9.86 9.19 6.07
C MET A 660 -9.89 10.70 6.37
N LEU A 661 -9.82 11.56 5.35
CA LEU A 661 -10.02 12.99 5.53
C LEU A 661 -11.41 13.32 6.10
N GLY A 662 -12.44 12.59 5.65
CA GLY A 662 -13.78 12.66 6.20
C GLY A 662 -13.81 12.30 7.69
N ASP A 663 -13.15 11.21 8.09
CA ASP A 663 -13.00 10.80 9.49
C ASP A 663 -12.27 11.89 10.31
N CYS A 664 -11.24 12.54 9.75
CA CYS A 664 -10.57 13.66 10.43
C CYS A 664 -11.52 14.84 10.66
N TYR A 665 -12.26 15.27 9.63
CA TYR A 665 -13.23 16.37 9.77
C TYR A 665 -14.33 16.04 10.78
N ASN A 666 -14.78 14.79 10.81
CA ASN A 666 -15.73 14.29 11.82
C ASN A 666 -15.13 14.39 13.23
N GLY A 667 -13.89 13.95 13.39
CA GLY A 667 -13.15 13.95 14.66
C GLY A 667 -12.94 15.34 15.26
N ILE A 668 -12.90 16.39 14.42
CA ILE A 668 -12.84 17.80 14.86
C ILE A 668 -14.21 18.51 14.79
N GLU A 669 -15.30 17.74 14.71
CA GLU A 669 -16.69 18.21 14.72
C GLU A 669 -17.08 19.16 13.54
N LYS A 670 -16.35 19.11 12.43
CA LYS A 670 -16.69 19.80 11.17
C LYS A 670 -17.54 18.92 10.26
N TYR A 671 -18.75 18.61 10.71
CA TYR A 671 -19.60 17.60 10.07
C TYR A 671 -20.01 17.92 8.63
N GLU A 672 -20.27 19.19 8.28
CA GLU A 672 -20.61 19.56 6.90
C GLU A 672 -19.48 19.24 5.91
N ASP A 673 -18.23 19.48 6.31
CA ASP A 673 -17.08 19.18 5.47
C ASP A 673 -16.83 17.68 5.40
N ALA A 674 -16.95 16.97 6.54
CA ALA A 674 -16.88 15.51 6.58
C ALA A 674 -17.87 14.86 5.59
N ILE A 675 -19.13 15.28 5.61
CA ILE A 675 -20.20 14.78 4.72
C ILE A 675 -19.80 14.95 3.25
N LYS A 676 -19.38 16.16 2.82
CA LYS A 676 -18.98 16.44 1.44
C LYS A 676 -17.81 15.54 1.00
N ILE A 677 -16.86 15.31 1.89
CA ILE A 677 -15.69 14.48 1.60
C ILE A 677 -16.07 13.00 1.49
N TYR A 678 -16.90 12.47 2.40
CA TYR A 678 -17.38 11.09 2.29
C TYR A 678 -18.23 10.86 1.04
N GLU A 679 -19.06 11.83 0.63
CA GLU A 679 -19.80 11.75 -0.64
C GLU A 679 -18.85 11.69 -1.85
N THR A 680 -17.70 12.36 -1.76
CA THR A 680 -16.65 12.28 -2.78
C THR A 680 -16.02 10.89 -2.80
N ALA A 681 -15.71 10.33 -1.63
CA ALA A 681 -15.24 8.94 -1.50
C ALA A 681 -16.24 7.93 -2.11
N LEU A 682 -17.53 8.09 -1.79
CA LEU A 682 -18.61 7.24 -2.28
C LEU A 682 -18.74 7.26 -3.80
N LYS A 683 -18.58 8.43 -4.44
CA LYS A 683 -18.64 8.56 -5.89
C LYS A 683 -17.45 7.92 -6.60
N ALA A 684 -16.28 7.90 -5.95
CA ALA A 684 -15.05 7.35 -6.51
C ALA A 684 -14.89 5.83 -6.30
N GLU A 685 -15.68 5.23 -5.41
CA GLU A 685 -15.59 3.82 -5.03
C GLU A 685 -16.34 2.90 -6.02
N GLY A 686 -15.69 1.82 -6.43
CA GLY A 686 -16.28 0.80 -7.31
C GLY A 686 -16.92 -0.37 -6.54
N ASN A 687 -16.43 -0.66 -5.34
CA ASN A 687 -16.85 -1.81 -4.53
C ASN A 687 -18.08 -1.51 -3.67
N ASP A 688 -19.20 -2.19 -3.95
CA ASP A 688 -20.47 -1.96 -3.27
C ASP A 688 -20.47 -2.29 -1.76
N LYS A 689 -19.62 -3.20 -1.29
CA LYS A 689 -19.46 -3.45 0.16
C LYS A 689 -18.78 -2.28 0.86
N VAL A 690 -17.76 -1.70 0.22
CA VAL A 690 -17.04 -0.52 0.76
C VAL A 690 -17.95 0.72 0.74
N LYS A 691 -18.76 0.88 -0.31
CA LYS A 691 -19.79 1.94 -0.38
C LYS A 691 -20.76 1.89 0.80
N CYS A 692 -21.17 0.70 1.25
CA CYS A 692 -22.00 0.57 2.45
C CYS A 692 -21.35 1.27 3.65
N ASN A 693 -20.04 1.08 3.85
CA ASN A 693 -19.35 1.73 4.95
C ASN A 693 -19.41 3.26 4.86
N TYR A 694 -19.15 3.81 3.67
CA TYR A 694 -19.14 5.25 3.44
C TYR A 694 -20.53 5.85 3.64
N MET A 695 -21.59 5.17 3.19
CA MET A 695 -22.98 5.59 3.44
C MET A 695 -23.32 5.59 4.93
N GLY A 696 -22.81 4.61 5.69
CA GLY A 696 -22.93 4.57 7.15
C GLY A 696 -22.30 5.81 7.80
N ARG A 697 -21.05 6.15 7.44
CA ARG A 697 -20.37 7.35 7.94
C ARG A 697 -21.07 8.64 7.58
N ILE A 698 -21.59 8.77 6.34
CA ILE A 698 -22.37 9.93 5.93
C ILE A 698 -23.61 10.08 6.83
N GLY A 699 -24.39 9.01 7.00
CA GLY A 699 -25.58 9.03 7.85
C GLY A 699 -25.25 9.35 9.32
N MET A 700 -24.14 8.82 9.85
CA MET A 700 -23.67 9.15 11.21
C MET A 700 -23.25 10.62 11.33
N SER A 701 -22.59 11.17 10.32
CA SER A 701 -22.17 12.58 10.29
C SER A 701 -23.38 13.51 10.27
N TYR A 702 -24.40 13.17 9.48
CA TYR A 702 -25.68 13.89 9.49
C TYR A 702 -26.37 13.84 10.86
N ARG A 703 -26.33 12.68 11.55
CA ARG A 703 -26.86 12.56 12.91
C ARG A 703 -26.10 13.46 13.89
N SER A 704 -24.76 13.42 13.89
CA SER A 704 -23.94 14.26 14.78
C SER A 704 -24.16 15.75 14.50
N HIS A 705 -24.25 16.14 13.23
CA HIS A 705 -24.59 17.51 12.83
C HIS A 705 -25.99 17.91 13.31
N ALA A 706 -26.97 17.02 13.19
CA ALA A 706 -28.33 17.24 13.66
C ALA A 706 -28.40 17.46 15.17
N LEU A 707 -27.59 16.74 15.94
CA LEU A 707 -27.45 16.94 17.39
C LEU A 707 -26.81 18.30 17.72
N GLN A 708 -25.76 18.69 16.98
CA GLN A 708 -25.07 19.96 17.17
C GLN A 708 -25.96 21.17 16.86
N LEU A 709 -26.71 21.11 15.75
CA LEU A 709 -27.63 22.17 15.34
C LEU A 709 -29.00 22.10 16.03
N ASN A 710 -29.34 20.95 16.63
CA ASN A 710 -30.66 20.63 17.16
C ASN A 710 -31.76 20.79 16.06
N GLU A 711 -31.50 20.24 14.87
CA GLU A 711 -32.32 20.38 13.66
C GLU A 711 -32.93 19.06 13.16
N GLU A 712 -34.25 19.07 12.92
CA GLU A 712 -34.99 17.90 12.44
C GLU A 712 -34.63 17.47 11.01
N ASN A 713 -34.30 18.42 10.13
CA ASN A 713 -34.05 18.11 8.72
C ASN A 713 -32.78 17.26 8.53
N GLU A 714 -31.74 17.52 9.31
CA GLU A 714 -30.49 16.77 9.28
C GLU A 714 -30.69 15.32 9.79
N PHE A 715 -31.53 15.10 10.81
CA PHE A 715 -31.94 13.75 11.21
C PHE A 715 -32.65 13.00 10.09
N ARG A 716 -33.51 13.68 9.31
CA ARG A 716 -34.20 13.06 8.17
C ARG A 716 -33.22 12.62 7.08
N LYS A 717 -32.20 13.43 6.78
CA LYS A 717 -31.11 13.05 5.86
C LYS A 717 -30.31 11.87 6.39
N ALA A 718 -30.00 11.84 7.69
CA ALA A 718 -29.33 10.69 8.31
C ALA A 718 -30.14 9.39 8.10
N ILE A 719 -31.44 9.43 8.36
CA ILE A 719 -32.36 8.30 8.16
C ILE A 719 -32.40 7.86 6.70
N GLU A 720 -32.42 8.80 5.75
CA GLU A 720 -32.41 8.51 4.32
C GLU A 720 -31.14 7.76 3.91
N TRP A 721 -29.96 8.26 4.28
CA TRP A 721 -28.68 7.61 4.00
C TRP A 721 -28.59 6.21 4.61
N MET A 722 -29.03 6.05 5.86
CA MET A 722 -29.09 4.74 6.52
C MET A 722 -30.02 3.77 5.78
N SER A 723 -31.14 4.26 5.27
CA SER A 723 -32.10 3.45 4.51
C SER A 723 -31.54 3.00 3.16
N GLN A 724 -30.89 3.91 2.44
CA GLN A 724 -30.21 3.56 1.19
C GLN A 724 -29.09 2.54 1.42
N GLY A 725 -28.33 2.69 2.53
CA GLY A 725 -27.29 1.74 2.93
C GLY A 725 -27.83 0.34 3.24
N ILE A 726 -29.00 0.23 3.89
CA ILE A 726 -29.68 -1.06 4.13
C ILE A 726 -30.06 -1.74 2.82
N GLU A 727 -30.60 -0.98 1.86
CA GLU A 727 -30.97 -1.55 0.55
C GLU A 727 -29.74 -2.04 -0.22
N LEU A 728 -28.65 -1.26 -0.24
CA LEU A 728 -27.40 -1.70 -0.85
C LEU A 728 -26.85 -2.95 -0.16
N ALA A 729 -26.85 -2.98 1.18
CA ALA A 729 -26.34 -4.10 1.96
C ALA A 729 -27.04 -5.43 1.63
N LYS A 730 -28.37 -5.41 1.39
CA LYS A 730 -29.13 -6.58 0.94
C LYS A 730 -28.64 -7.12 -0.39
N THR A 731 -28.26 -6.24 -1.33
CA THR A 731 -27.81 -6.64 -2.67
C THR A 731 -26.40 -7.20 -2.70
N CYS A 732 -25.49 -6.70 -1.85
CA CYS A 732 -24.09 -7.11 -1.81
C CYS A 732 -23.77 -8.10 -0.67
N SER A 733 -24.79 -8.63 0.02
CA SER A 733 -24.65 -9.53 1.18
C SER A 733 -23.78 -8.94 2.30
N TYR A 734 -23.95 -7.64 2.58
CA TYR A 734 -23.29 -6.93 3.66
C TYR A 734 -24.14 -6.94 4.94
N ASN A 735 -23.50 -6.90 6.11
CA ASN A 735 -24.22 -6.92 7.38
C ASN A 735 -24.87 -5.56 7.69
N SER A 736 -26.20 -5.52 7.74
CA SER A 736 -26.96 -4.28 7.93
C SER A 736 -27.25 -3.91 9.39
N LYS A 737 -26.77 -4.68 10.38
CA LYS A 737 -27.04 -4.46 11.81
C LYS A 737 -26.73 -3.03 12.29
N ALA A 738 -25.62 -2.47 11.82
CA ALA A 738 -25.19 -1.14 12.21
C ALA A 738 -26.09 -0.03 11.64
N PHE A 739 -26.57 -0.21 10.42
CA PHE A 739 -27.51 0.75 9.81
C PHE A 739 -28.83 0.77 10.57
N TYR A 740 -29.37 -0.40 10.93
CA TYR A 740 -30.58 -0.50 11.73
C TYR A 740 -30.38 0.19 13.10
N ASN A 741 -29.31 -0.13 13.82
CA ASN A 741 -29.02 0.51 15.11
C ASN A 741 -28.89 2.04 14.98
N ASN A 742 -28.11 2.54 14.02
CA ASN A 742 -27.89 3.97 13.86
C ASN A 742 -29.16 4.71 13.38
N ARG A 743 -29.98 4.09 12.52
CA ARG A 743 -31.28 4.64 12.12
C ARG A 743 -32.27 4.68 13.30
N GLY A 744 -32.24 3.65 14.16
CA GLY A 744 -32.98 3.63 15.42
C GLY A 744 -32.59 4.76 16.35
N LEU A 745 -31.28 5.03 16.50
CA LEU A 745 -30.77 6.18 17.25
C LEU A 745 -31.27 7.51 16.66
N CYS A 746 -31.25 7.68 15.34
CA CYS A 746 -31.80 8.88 14.69
C CYS A 746 -33.29 9.09 15.02
N TYR A 747 -34.12 8.04 14.97
CA TYR A 747 -35.54 8.14 15.33
C TYR A 747 -35.72 8.51 16.81
N MET A 748 -34.95 7.88 17.70
CA MET A 748 -34.98 8.12 19.13
C MET A 748 -34.63 9.57 19.47
N GLU A 749 -33.56 10.11 18.88
CA GLU A 749 -33.11 11.49 19.13
C GLU A 749 -34.02 12.53 18.49
N LEU A 750 -34.51 12.25 17.29
CA LEU A 750 -35.53 13.08 16.65
C LEU A 750 -36.79 13.19 17.53
N SER A 751 -37.13 12.14 18.28
CA SER A 751 -38.25 12.14 19.22
C SER A 751 -38.05 13.11 20.40
N ASP A 752 -36.80 13.41 20.78
CA ASP A 752 -36.47 14.29 21.89
C ASP A 752 -36.48 15.78 21.52
N LEU A 753 -36.55 16.11 20.23
CA LEU A 753 -36.69 17.50 19.78
C LEU A 753 -38.05 18.10 20.17
N LYS A 754 -38.04 19.31 20.73
CA LYS A 754 -39.23 20.05 21.23
C LYS A 754 -40.35 20.26 20.19
N LYS A 755 -40.07 20.09 18.89
CA LYS A 755 -41.01 20.28 17.79
C LYS A 755 -41.67 18.97 17.30
N SER A 756 -41.29 17.82 17.85
CA SER A 756 -41.78 16.53 17.35
C SER A 756 -43.26 16.30 17.73
N GLN A 757 -44.17 16.35 16.76
CA GLN A 757 -45.60 16.08 16.99
C GLN A 757 -45.90 14.58 17.18
N ASN A 758 -44.93 13.70 16.89
CA ASN A 758 -45.10 12.25 16.80
C ASN A 758 -44.09 11.46 17.67
N LYS A 759 -43.75 11.97 18.87
CA LYS A 759 -42.74 11.36 19.76
C LYS A 759 -42.93 9.85 19.96
N THR A 760 -44.15 9.41 20.26
CA THR A 760 -44.45 7.99 20.48
C THR A 760 -44.17 7.14 19.23
N ASN A 761 -44.63 7.57 18.05
CA ASN A 761 -44.42 6.82 16.81
C ASN A 761 -42.93 6.68 16.49
N LEU A 762 -42.16 7.77 16.64
CA LEU A 762 -40.71 7.76 16.43
C LEU A 762 -39.99 6.80 17.39
N LEU A 763 -40.41 6.75 18.66
CA LEU A 763 -39.84 5.80 19.63
C LEU A 763 -40.19 4.34 19.31
N GLU A 764 -41.40 4.07 18.80
CA GLU A 764 -41.74 2.72 18.31
C GLU A 764 -40.91 2.33 17.08
N GLN A 765 -40.70 3.26 16.15
CA GLN A 765 -39.80 3.05 15.02
C GLN A 765 -38.39 2.74 15.51
N ALA A 766 -37.86 3.50 16.47
CA ALA A 766 -36.55 3.24 17.05
C ALA A 766 -36.45 1.81 17.63
N ILE A 767 -37.46 1.38 18.38
CA ILE A 767 -37.53 0.02 18.95
C ILE A 767 -37.52 -1.05 17.85
N GLU A 768 -38.30 -0.87 16.79
CA GLU A 768 -38.33 -1.83 15.67
C GLU A 768 -36.95 -1.93 15.00
N GLU A 769 -36.28 -0.80 14.78
CA GLU A 769 -34.94 -0.79 14.21
C GLU A 769 -33.91 -1.49 15.13
N PHE A 770 -33.98 -1.29 16.45
CA PHE A 770 -33.13 -2.03 17.39
C PHE A 770 -33.44 -3.54 17.40
N ASN A 771 -34.71 -3.93 17.24
CA ASN A 771 -35.10 -5.35 17.10
C ASN A 771 -34.44 -5.98 15.87
N GLN A 772 -34.40 -5.26 14.74
CA GLN A 772 -33.73 -5.75 13.53
C GLN A 772 -32.24 -6.00 13.79
N SER A 773 -31.53 -5.08 14.45
CA SER A 773 -30.12 -5.27 14.84
C SER A 773 -29.93 -6.49 15.75
N ILE A 774 -30.76 -6.62 16.79
CA ILE A 774 -30.71 -7.74 17.76
C ILE A 774 -30.99 -9.09 17.09
N SER A 775 -31.88 -9.12 16.11
CA SER A 775 -32.20 -10.35 15.36
C SER A 775 -31.02 -10.87 14.53
N ILE A 776 -30.09 -9.99 14.15
CA ILE A 776 -28.87 -10.33 13.42
C ILE A 776 -27.75 -10.71 14.40
N GLU A 777 -27.57 -9.94 15.48
CA GLU A 777 -26.53 -10.18 16.49
C GLU A 777 -26.97 -9.70 17.88
N HIS A 778 -26.74 -10.54 18.89
CA HIS A 778 -26.99 -10.18 20.28
C HIS A 778 -25.79 -9.37 20.80
N ASN A 779 -25.98 -8.06 20.96
CA ASN A 779 -24.95 -7.13 21.42
C ASN A 779 -25.51 -6.22 22.51
N ASN A 780 -24.75 -6.02 23.60
CA ASN A 780 -25.10 -5.20 24.75
C ASN A 780 -25.52 -3.77 24.37
N ILE A 781 -24.88 -3.16 23.37
CA ILE A 781 -25.18 -1.80 22.90
C ILE A 781 -26.60 -1.69 22.33
N TYR A 782 -27.06 -2.71 21.60
CA TYR A 782 -28.40 -2.68 20.99
C TYR A 782 -29.50 -2.80 22.05
N TYR A 783 -29.29 -3.67 23.04
CA TYR A 783 -30.16 -3.76 24.21
C TYR A 783 -30.16 -2.44 25.00
N TRP A 784 -29.00 -1.84 25.24
CA TRP A 784 -28.90 -0.51 25.86
C TRP A 784 -29.69 0.55 25.10
N ASN A 785 -29.50 0.66 23.78
CA ASN A 785 -30.20 1.67 22.97
C ASN A 785 -31.72 1.46 22.96
N ARG A 786 -32.19 0.20 22.92
CA ARG A 786 -33.61 -0.13 23.00
C ARG A 786 -34.19 0.14 24.39
N HIS A 787 -33.45 -0.15 25.46
CA HIS A 787 -33.76 0.21 26.84
C HIS A 787 -34.10 1.71 26.96
N LEU A 788 -33.27 2.57 26.35
CA LEU A 788 -33.44 4.02 26.40
C LEU A 788 -34.76 4.46 25.73
N SER A 789 -35.18 3.76 24.67
CA SER A 789 -36.45 4.01 23.98
C SER A 789 -37.64 3.53 24.82
N TYR A 790 -37.57 2.34 25.41
CA TYR A 790 -38.58 1.83 26.34
C TYR A 790 -38.76 2.75 27.55
N ASN A 791 -37.66 3.23 28.13
CA ASN A 791 -37.69 4.15 29.27
C ASN A 791 -38.41 5.45 28.92
N ARG A 792 -38.12 6.04 27.74
CA ARG A 792 -38.80 7.25 27.23
C ARG A 792 -40.30 7.05 27.00
N LEU A 793 -40.74 5.82 26.66
CA LEU A 793 -42.15 5.46 26.51
C LEU A 793 -42.84 5.12 27.86
N GLY A 794 -42.09 5.05 28.95
CA GLY A 794 -42.61 4.60 30.25
C GLY A 794 -42.83 3.08 30.35
N ARG A 795 -42.26 2.30 29.43
CA ARG A 795 -42.28 0.82 29.42
C ARG A 795 -41.21 0.27 30.35
N ALA A 796 -41.50 0.35 31.64
CA ALA A 796 -40.51 0.09 32.68
C ALA A 796 -40.02 -1.37 32.72
N LYS A 797 -40.91 -2.32 32.43
CA LYS A 797 -40.61 -3.76 32.39
C LYS A 797 -39.60 -4.08 31.29
N GLU A 798 -39.94 -3.74 30.06
CA GLU A 798 -39.09 -4.02 28.90
C GLU A 798 -37.75 -3.29 29.01
N SER A 799 -37.74 -2.07 29.58
CA SER A 799 -36.52 -1.31 29.81
C SER A 799 -35.56 -1.96 30.82
N ILE A 800 -36.06 -2.53 31.92
CA ILE A 800 -35.20 -3.21 32.90
C ILE A 800 -34.72 -4.57 32.39
N GLU A 801 -35.55 -5.30 31.63
CA GLU A 801 -35.15 -6.55 30.97
C GLU A 801 -33.98 -6.29 29.99
N ASP A 802 -34.05 -5.24 29.17
CA ASP A 802 -32.96 -4.86 28.25
C ASP A 802 -31.66 -4.43 28.97
N LEU A 803 -31.77 -3.69 30.08
CA LEU A 803 -30.58 -3.35 30.89
C LEU A 803 -29.91 -4.59 31.49
N ILE A 804 -30.71 -5.53 32.00
CA ILE A 804 -30.21 -6.80 32.53
C ILE A 804 -29.56 -7.62 31.42
N GLN A 805 -30.16 -7.67 30.23
CA GLN A 805 -29.61 -8.38 29.09
C GLN A 805 -28.27 -7.78 28.63
N ALA A 806 -28.14 -6.45 28.59
CA ALA A 806 -26.90 -5.77 28.23
C ALA A 806 -25.77 -6.11 29.21
N GLU A 807 -26.06 -6.06 30.52
CA GLU A 807 -25.13 -6.44 31.59
C GLU A 807 -24.77 -7.93 31.59
N PHE A 808 -25.72 -8.79 31.21
CA PHE A 808 -25.50 -10.23 31.10
C PHE A 808 -24.54 -10.59 29.95
N ILE A 809 -24.59 -9.82 28.85
CA ILE A 809 -23.69 -9.99 27.70
C ILE A 809 -22.28 -9.49 28.03
N GLU A 810 -22.17 -8.30 28.61
CA GLU A 810 -20.88 -7.71 28.97
C GLU A 810 -21.01 -6.92 30.28
N HIS A 811 -20.30 -7.38 31.31
CA HIS A 811 -20.31 -6.73 32.62
C HIS A 811 -19.66 -5.35 32.56
N THR A 812 -20.40 -4.31 32.95
CA THR A 812 -19.84 -2.97 33.19
C THR A 812 -20.43 -2.33 34.43
N ASP A 813 -19.60 -1.62 35.20
CA ASP A 813 -20.07 -0.84 36.36
C ASP A 813 -21.18 0.15 35.97
N HIS A 814 -21.14 0.67 34.73
CA HIS A 814 -22.14 1.57 34.20
C HIS A 814 -23.55 0.95 34.15
N TYR A 815 -23.69 -0.29 33.70
CA TYR A 815 -25.00 -0.94 33.66
C TYR A 815 -25.50 -1.27 35.06
N ILE A 816 -24.62 -1.76 35.95
CA ILE A 816 -24.94 -2.02 37.36
C ILE A 816 -25.45 -0.74 38.07
N GLU A 817 -24.81 0.40 37.84
CA GLU A 817 -25.24 1.69 38.38
C GLU A 817 -26.63 2.08 37.86
N ASN A 818 -26.87 1.95 36.56
CA ASN A 818 -28.16 2.28 35.95
C ASN A 818 -29.29 1.36 36.43
N ILE A 819 -29.06 0.04 36.50
CA ILE A 819 -29.98 -0.94 37.09
C ILE A 819 -30.29 -0.56 38.54
N THR A 820 -29.26 -0.23 39.33
CA THR A 820 -29.44 0.21 40.73
C THR A 820 -30.33 1.44 40.83
N VAL A 821 -30.10 2.45 40.00
CA VAL A 821 -30.92 3.69 39.97
C VAL A 821 -32.35 3.37 39.55
N PHE A 822 -32.54 2.49 38.57
CA PHE A 822 -33.84 2.08 38.07
C PHE A 822 -34.67 1.37 39.15
N LEU A 823 -34.09 0.37 39.82
CA LEU A 823 -34.75 -0.39 40.89
C LEU A 823 -35.07 0.47 42.13
N LYS A 824 -34.25 1.48 42.44
CA LYS A 824 -34.56 2.46 43.49
C LYS A 824 -35.76 3.32 43.14
N LYS A 825 -35.85 3.78 41.89
CA LYS A 825 -36.92 4.67 41.42
C LYS A 825 -38.25 3.93 41.24
N GLN A 826 -38.22 2.65 40.88
CA GLN A 826 -39.41 1.84 40.60
C GLN A 826 -39.38 0.50 41.35
N PRO A 827 -39.69 0.49 42.66
CA PRO A 827 -39.66 -0.75 43.46
C PRO A 827 -40.61 -1.85 42.96
N SER A 828 -41.68 -1.48 42.24
CA SER A 828 -42.67 -2.41 41.67
C SER A 828 -42.07 -3.38 40.65
N ILE A 829 -40.95 -3.02 40.01
CA ILE A 829 -40.33 -3.83 38.94
C ILE A 829 -39.30 -4.83 39.46
N ILE A 830 -38.95 -4.78 40.75
CA ILE A 830 -37.89 -5.61 41.36
C ILE A 830 -38.16 -7.11 41.17
N THR A 831 -39.41 -7.54 41.34
CA THR A 831 -39.77 -8.97 41.20
C THR A 831 -39.59 -9.43 39.75
N GLU A 832 -40.05 -8.64 38.78
CA GLU A 832 -39.94 -8.96 37.35
C GLU A 832 -38.47 -8.98 36.89
N ALA A 833 -37.65 -8.04 37.36
CA ALA A 833 -36.22 -7.98 37.10
C ALA A 833 -35.49 -9.26 37.58
N ILE A 834 -35.81 -9.72 38.80
CA ILE A 834 -35.25 -10.96 39.36
C ILE A 834 -35.70 -12.19 38.56
N GLU A 835 -36.99 -12.25 38.19
CA GLU A 835 -37.52 -13.36 37.39
C GLU A 835 -36.89 -13.43 36.00
N PHE A 836 -36.66 -12.28 35.36
CA PHE A 836 -35.94 -12.23 34.09
C PHE A 836 -34.48 -12.69 34.22
N TYR A 837 -33.75 -12.19 35.21
CA TYR A 837 -32.37 -12.63 35.46
C TYR A 837 -32.28 -14.13 35.74
N LYS A 838 -33.20 -14.69 36.55
CA LYS A 838 -33.26 -16.15 36.79
C LYS A 838 -33.45 -16.94 35.50
N ARG A 839 -34.31 -16.47 34.59
CA ARG A 839 -34.50 -17.11 33.27
C ARG A 839 -33.22 -17.09 32.42
N LEU A 840 -32.42 -16.03 32.47
CA LEU A 840 -31.14 -15.99 31.77
C LEU A 840 -30.13 -16.98 32.39
N CYS A 841 -30.11 -17.06 33.72
CA CYS A 841 -29.26 -18.00 34.45
C CYS A 841 -29.61 -19.48 34.25
N GLU A 842 -30.77 -19.80 33.68
CA GLU A 842 -31.11 -21.18 33.26
C GLU A 842 -30.29 -21.63 32.04
N GLN A 843 -29.77 -20.67 31.25
CA GLN A 843 -29.04 -20.92 30.02
C GLN A 843 -27.53 -20.81 30.21
N GLU A 844 -27.06 -19.78 30.93
CA GLU A 844 -25.63 -19.50 31.15
C GLU A 844 -25.39 -18.92 32.56
N GLU A 845 -24.17 -19.04 33.10
CA GLU A 845 -23.85 -18.48 34.42
C GLU A 845 -23.74 -16.95 34.34
N GLY A 846 -24.60 -16.22 35.07
CA GLY A 846 -24.67 -14.77 35.00
C GLY A 846 -23.60 -14.02 35.81
N PRO A 847 -23.42 -12.70 35.60
CA PRO A 847 -22.40 -11.90 36.29
C PRO A 847 -22.60 -11.91 37.82
N PRO A 848 -21.55 -12.20 38.64
CA PRO A 848 -21.65 -12.24 40.10
C PRO A 848 -22.14 -10.93 40.73
N GLN A 849 -21.71 -9.80 40.17
CA GLN A 849 -22.06 -8.46 40.61
C GLN A 849 -23.55 -8.18 40.41
N LEU A 850 -24.12 -8.63 39.29
CA LEU A 850 -25.55 -8.51 39.00
C LEU A 850 -26.37 -9.42 39.93
N ALA A 851 -25.91 -10.64 40.19
CA ALA A 851 -26.54 -11.53 41.18
C ALA A 851 -26.57 -10.92 42.58
N GLU A 852 -25.44 -10.37 43.04
CA GLU A 852 -25.34 -9.73 44.36
C GLU A 852 -26.29 -8.53 44.47
N LEU A 853 -26.34 -7.69 43.43
CA LEU A 853 -27.24 -6.54 43.37
C LEU A 853 -28.70 -6.97 43.47
N LEU A 854 -29.14 -7.92 42.64
CA LEU A 854 -30.53 -8.36 42.59
C LEU A 854 -30.95 -9.07 43.89
N ASN A 855 -30.06 -9.88 44.49
CA ASN A 855 -30.29 -10.51 45.79
C ASN A 855 -30.48 -9.49 46.91
N LYS A 856 -29.70 -8.41 46.91
CA LYS A 856 -29.84 -7.30 47.87
C LYS A 856 -31.21 -6.63 47.77
N TYR A 857 -31.72 -6.41 46.57
CA TYR A 857 -33.07 -5.83 46.38
C TYR A 857 -34.19 -6.83 46.64
N MET A 858 -33.96 -8.13 46.42
CA MET A 858 -34.89 -9.21 46.80
C MET A 858 -35.12 -9.21 48.31
N ALA A 859 -34.04 -9.26 49.11
CA ALA A 859 -34.11 -9.23 50.56
C ALA A 859 -34.80 -7.96 51.10
N LYS A 860 -34.57 -6.81 50.43
CA LYS A 860 -35.22 -5.53 50.77
C LYS A 860 -36.71 -5.51 50.43
N SER A 861 -37.13 -6.15 49.34
CA SER A 861 -38.54 -6.27 48.95
C SER A 861 -39.30 -7.18 49.92
N GLU A 862 -38.70 -8.30 50.34
CA GLU A 862 -39.27 -9.23 51.31
C GLU A 862 -39.43 -8.61 52.70
N ALA A 863 -38.44 -7.84 53.17
CA ALA A 863 -38.52 -7.12 54.44
C ALA A 863 -39.65 -6.07 54.46
N THR A 864 -39.87 -5.37 53.34
CA THR A 864 -40.97 -4.39 53.21
C THR A 864 -42.34 -5.09 53.21
N LYS A 865 -42.50 -6.22 52.49
CA LYS A 865 -43.74 -7.02 52.50
C LYS A 865 -44.08 -7.59 53.89
N GLN A 866 -43.08 -8.01 54.66
CA GLN A 866 -43.27 -8.48 56.03
C GLN A 866 -43.68 -7.33 56.99
N ALA A 867 -43.15 -6.11 56.79
CA ALA A 867 -43.54 -4.94 57.56
C ALA A 867 -44.97 -4.44 57.22
N GLU A 868 -45.37 -4.49 55.95
CA GLU A 868 -46.74 -4.15 55.51
C GLU A 868 -47.76 -5.20 55.96
N ALA A 869 -47.41 -6.49 55.97
CA ALA A 869 -48.26 -7.55 56.52
C ALA A 869 -48.47 -7.38 58.03
N ALA A 870 -47.43 -7.00 58.79
CA ALA A 870 -47.53 -6.70 60.22
C ALA A 870 -48.38 -5.44 60.51
N ALA A 871 -48.31 -4.41 59.66
CA ALA A 871 -49.15 -3.21 59.77
C ALA A 871 -50.61 -3.43 59.33
N GLY A 872 -50.85 -4.34 58.39
CA GLY A 872 -52.19 -4.78 57.98
C GLY A 872 -52.91 -5.55 59.10
N GLU A 873 -52.20 -6.42 59.82
CA GLU A 873 -52.73 -7.15 60.98
C GLU A 873 -53.07 -6.21 62.17
N GLU A 874 -52.34 -5.11 62.37
CA GLU A 874 -52.72 -4.10 63.38
C GLU A 874 -54.01 -3.33 63.03
N SER A 875 -54.34 -3.18 61.74
CA SER A 875 -55.56 -2.46 61.30
C SER A 875 -56.85 -3.29 61.38
N ASP A 876 -56.76 -4.63 61.37
CA ASP A 876 -57.91 -5.53 61.57
C ASP A 876 -58.16 -5.85 63.05
N VAL A 877 -57.20 -5.58 63.94
CA VAL A 877 -57.38 -5.69 65.40
C VAL A 877 -58.17 -4.50 65.97
N ASP A 878 -58.20 -3.35 65.27
CA ASP A 878 -58.90 -2.14 65.76
C ASP A 878 -60.37 -2.01 65.30
N LYS A 879 -60.88 -2.93 64.46
CA LYS A 879 -62.32 -3.01 64.14
C LYS A 879 -63.12 -3.96 65.03
N ASN A 880 -62.48 -4.62 66.00
CA ASN A 880 -63.12 -5.55 66.93
C ASN A 880 -63.09 -5.11 68.40
N LYS A 881 -62.89 -3.82 68.68
CA LYS A 881 -63.14 -3.24 70.01
C LYS A 881 -64.18 -2.11 69.93
N LYS A 882 -65.35 -2.43 70.48
CA LYS A 882 -66.44 -1.53 70.87
C LYS A 882 -65.97 -0.34 71.70
#